data_AF-A0AAQ3TAE7-F1
#
_entry.id   AF-A0AAQ3TAE7-F1
#
_cell.length_a   1.000
_cell.length_b   1.000
_cell.length_c   1.000
_cell.angle_alpha   90.00
_cell.angle_beta   90.00
_cell.angle_gamma   90.00
#
_symmetry.space_group_name_H-M   'P 1'
#
loop_
_entity.id
_entity.type
_entity.pdbx_description
1 polymer ?
#
loop_
_entity_poly.entity_id
_entity_poly.type
_entity_poly.pdbx_seq_one_letter_code
_entity_poly.pdbx_strand_id
1 'polypeptide(L)'
;MDTGSVKQIAVLYPVGGVGHVGPMTQLGKVFLRHGYDVTIVLIEPPIKSTDSGAGFIERVAASNPSITFHVLPPIPPPDISSSTKHPFLLILELMRQYNDELESFLRSIPRERLHSLVIDLFCTHAIDVAAKLGVPVYKFFASGAGTLAVFAQLPALLAGRQTGLKEQGDSPIEFLGVPPMPASHLVKSLLESPDDELCGTTMKILKRHTGTRGVLVNTFESLESRALQALRDPLCVPGQVLPPVYAIGPLVGKGGTDDEEEGERHECLAWLDAQPERSVVFLCWGSKGALPTEQVKEIAVGLENSGQRFLWVVRTPASSDDDRKRYWEQRAETDLGALLPEGFLERIEGRGLVVKSWAPQVDVLNHPATGLFVTHCGWNSVLEAIAAGVPMLCWPLGSEQKMNKVFVAEDMGVGLEMEGYMTGCIKAEEIERKVRLVFGADEGLRLRKRALELKKETEAALEEDGSSQAAFLQFLSDVKQLRENRAMKQTVVLYPSAGAGHIIPMGELAKVFLNRGYDVTMVIVPPPFKSAALGASNVERLAAANPSMSIHVLPPIPAPDFAGSAKHPFLLLLQLIRQYNEKLESFLRSIPRRLHSLVIDMFCVDALDVAGKLGGVPVYTFSPSGASALAVLTQLPTLMAGRQTGLKELGDTRLEFRGVPPLPASHLVAELLEHPEEELCKTMLSIFERGMDSSGVLVNTFESLERRAVQALRDTLCVPGKAVPPIYCVGPLVGGGGARNGGDADAERHECLVWLDAQPERSVVFLCFGSMGAFSAEQIREIAVGLDKSRQRFLWVVPMTAANVDDPKMLLQGQSEPDIDALLPERFLERTKDRGLVVTSWAPQADVLNHRATGAFVTHCGWNSTMEGLTAGVPMLCWPLYAEQKMNKVFMTEGMGVGMEMQGYDTGFVKAEEVEKKVRLVMESDVGKELKTRVAARKEEAEAALKDGGSSQAAFVQFLSDVENRKNDDRVSLSCVPLVIISRHSHVEK
;
A
#
# COMPACT_ATOMS: atom_id res chain seq x y z
N MET A 1 -0.30 41.18 18.29
CA MET A 1 0.88 40.32 18.52
C MET A 1 0.45 38.93 18.10
N ASP A 2 0.91 38.51 16.93
CA ASP A 2 0.55 37.25 16.30
C ASP A 2 1.19 36.10 17.10
N THR A 3 0.39 35.19 17.64
CA THR A 3 0.89 34.04 18.40
C THR A 3 1.57 33.08 17.40
N GLY A 4 2.90 33.07 17.38
CA GLY A 4 3.73 32.38 16.39
C GLY A 4 3.33 30.94 16.08
N SER A 5 2.61 30.74 14.97
CA SER A 5 2.39 29.42 14.41
C SER A 5 3.69 28.89 13.82
N VAL A 6 4.14 27.73 14.28
CA VAL A 6 5.33 27.06 13.76
C VAL A 6 5.11 26.72 12.28
N LYS A 7 6.01 27.18 11.39
CA LYS A 7 5.94 26.92 9.94
C LYS A 7 5.98 25.42 9.65
N GLN A 8 5.13 25.02 8.69
CA GLN A 8 5.08 23.66 8.14
C GLN A 8 6.23 23.46 7.14
N ILE A 9 6.72 22.23 7.05
CA ILE A 9 7.85 21.84 6.20
C ILE A 9 7.35 20.96 5.04
N ALA A 10 7.62 21.37 3.81
CA ALA A 10 7.51 20.52 2.63
C ALA A 10 8.88 19.88 2.34
N VAL A 11 8.91 18.55 2.24
CA VAL A 11 10.14 17.81 1.89
C VAL A 11 10.07 17.42 0.42
N LEU A 12 11.09 17.79 -0.35
CA LEU A 12 11.21 17.48 -1.78
C LEU A 12 12.35 16.48 -1.98
N TYR A 13 12.11 15.40 -2.72
CA TYR A 13 13.08 14.31 -2.88
C TYR A 13 13.34 13.99 -4.36
N PRO A 14 14.27 14.72 -5.02
CA PRO A 14 14.68 14.46 -6.41
C PRO A 14 15.91 13.53 -6.51
N VAL A 15 16.06 12.91 -7.68
CA VAL A 15 17.29 12.27 -8.13
C VAL A 15 18.32 13.36 -8.52
N GLY A 16 19.61 13.10 -8.31
CA GLY A 16 20.70 14.09 -8.40
C GLY A 16 21.06 14.67 -9.78
N GLY A 17 20.15 14.66 -10.75
CA GLY A 17 20.39 15.24 -12.09
C GLY A 17 19.94 16.70 -12.21
N VAL A 18 20.67 17.51 -13.00
CA VAL A 18 20.33 18.93 -13.29
C VAL A 18 18.86 19.09 -13.72
N GLY A 19 18.38 18.21 -14.60
CA GLY A 19 17.00 18.24 -15.09
C GLY A 19 15.92 17.87 -14.06
N HIS A 20 16.31 17.43 -12.86
CA HIS A 20 15.41 17.10 -11.75
C HIS A 20 15.56 18.10 -10.60
N VAL A 21 16.79 18.33 -10.15
CA VAL A 21 17.09 19.24 -9.02
C VAL A 21 16.74 20.69 -9.38
N GLY A 22 17.01 21.14 -10.61
CA GLY A 22 16.68 22.48 -11.08
C GLY A 22 15.19 22.83 -10.93
N PRO A 23 14.27 22.12 -11.62
CA PRO A 23 12.84 22.39 -11.51
C PRO A 23 12.29 22.08 -10.11
N MET A 24 12.83 21.09 -9.37
CA MET A 24 12.45 20.84 -7.98
C MET A 24 12.82 22.02 -7.06
N THR A 25 13.94 22.69 -7.33
CA THR A 25 14.34 23.91 -6.60
C THR A 25 13.38 25.06 -6.89
N GLN A 26 12.94 25.21 -8.15
CA GLN A 26 11.92 26.21 -8.50
C GLN A 26 10.58 25.90 -7.81
N LEU A 27 10.16 24.63 -7.73
CA LEU A 27 9.01 24.21 -6.93
C LEU A 27 9.19 24.59 -5.46
N GLY A 28 10.38 24.41 -4.89
CA GLY A 28 10.72 24.87 -3.55
C GLY A 28 10.50 26.37 -3.35
N LYS A 29 10.87 27.21 -4.33
CA LYS A 29 10.58 28.66 -4.27
C LYS A 29 9.09 28.96 -4.26
N VAL A 30 8.27 28.17 -4.97
CA VAL A 30 6.81 28.32 -4.93
C VAL A 30 6.29 28.02 -3.52
N PHE A 31 6.70 26.91 -2.89
CA PHE A 31 6.35 26.63 -1.50
C PHE A 31 6.75 27.75 -0.52
N LEU A 32 7.96 28.30 -0.66
CA LEU A 32 8.45 29.41 0.18
C LEU A 32 7.54 30.65 0.08
N ARG A 33 7.10 31.01 -1.13
CA ARG A 33 6.18 32.15 -1.35
C ARG A 33 4.83 31.96 -0.65
N HIS A 34 4.41 30.71 -0.42
CA HIS A 34 3.19 30.37 0.31
C HIS A 34 3.43 30.07 1.81
N GLY A 35 4.58 30.45 2.36
CA GLY A 35 4.82 30.44 3.81
C GLY A 35 5.30 29.10 4.39
N TYR A 36 5.70 28.15 3.55
CA TYR A 36 6.27 26.87 3.98
C TYR A 36 7.79 26.96 4.13
N ASP A 37 8.34 26.22 5.10
CA ASP A 37 9.75 25.87 5.08
C ASP A 37 9.97 24.74 4.07
N VAL A 38 11.11 24.72 3.39
CA VAL A 38 11.40 23.73 2.35
C VAL A 38 12.73 23.05 2.62
N THR A 39 12.70 21.71 2.58
CA THR A 39 13.90 20.89 2.59
C THR A 39 13.97 20.04 1.33
N ILE A 40 15.02 20.22 0.54
CA ILE A 40 15.36 19.33 -0.58
C ILE A 40 16.32 18.27 -0.06
N VAL A 41 15.87 17.02 -0.06
CA VAL A 41 16.67 15.87 0.36
C VAL A 41 17.39 15.31 -0.86
N LEU A 42 18.70 15.21 -0.77
CA LEU A 42 19.58 14.73 -1.82
C LEU A 42 20.26 13.45 -1.35
N ILE A 43 20.41 12.49 -2.26
CA ILE A 43 21.33 11.38 -2.03
C ILE A 43 22.74 11.82 -2.41
N GLU A 44 23.76 11.39 -1.66
CA GLU A 44 25.13 11.55 -2.11
C GLU A 44 25.38 10.56 -3.25
N PRO A 45 25.57 11.02 -4.51
CA PRO A 45 25.79 10.09 -5.59
C PRO A 45 27.17 9.45 -5.38
N PRO A 46 27.31 8.12 -5.48
CA PRO A 46 28.62 7.48 -5.38
C PRO A 46 29.59 7.91 -6.48
N ILE A 47 29.09 8.60 -7.52
CA ILE A 47 29.81 8.87 -8.76
C ILE A 47 29.74 10.36 -9.08
N LYS A 48 30.88 11.02 -8.92
CA LYS A 48 31.11 12.44 -9.20
C LYS A 48 31.17 12.69 -10.71
N SER A 49 30.02 12.67 -11.39
CA SER A 49 29.99 13.11 -12.79
C SER A 49 30.17 14.63 -12.86
N THR A 50 31.31 15.05 -13.41
CA THR A 50 31.75 16.45 -13.48
C THR A 50 31.13 17.22 -14.64
N ASP A 51 30.40 16.55 -15.54
CA ASP A 51 29.87 17.20 -16.75
C ASP A 51 28.76 18.23 -16.46
N SER A 52 28.37 18.39 -15.19
CA SER A 52 27.74 19.58 -14.60
C SER A 52 27.29 19.36 -13.14
N GLY A 53 27.21 18.11 -12.65
CA GLY A 53 26.42 17.76 -11.45
C GLY A 53 26.93 18.28 -10.10
N ALA A 54 28.20 18.01 -9.74
CA ALA A 54 28.70 18.34 -8.39
C ALA A 54 28.72 19.86 -8.12
N GLY A 55 29.34 20.63 -9.02
CA GLY A 55 29.33 22.09 -8.92
C GLY A 55 27.95 22.71 -9.16
N PHE A 56 27.03 22.04 -9.87
CA PHE A 56 25.66 22.56 -10.05
C PHE A 56 24.87 22.52 -8.76
N ILE A 57 24.87 21.40 -8.02
CA ILE A 57 24.13 21.32 -6.75
C ILE A 57 24.68 22.32 -5.74
N GLU A 58 26.00 22.46 -5.64
CA GLU A 58 26.64 23.46 -4.78
C GLU A 58 26.24 24.89 -5.17
N ARG A 59 26.30 25.24 -6.47
CA ARG A 59 25.86 26.56 -6.96
C ARG A 59 24.37 26.80 -6.72
N VAL A 60 23.53 25.79 -6.95
CA VAL A 60 22.09 25.88 -6.69
C VAL A 60 21.83 26.06 -5.21
N ALA A 61 22.49 25.33 -4.32
CA ALA A 61 22.35 25.51 -2.89
C ALA A 61 22.81 26.91 -2.44
N ALA A 62 23.97 27.37 -2.92
CA ALA A 62 24.51 28.70 -2.63
C ALA A 62 23.58 29.84 -3.10
N SER A 63 22.96 29.69 -4.28
CA SER A 63 22.04 30.68 -4.85
C SER A 63 20.63 30.63 -4.24
N ASN A 64 20.36 29.71 -3.31
CA ASN A 64 19.03 29.51 -2.72
C ASN A 64 19.09 29.30 -1.19
N PRO A 65 19.63 30.28 -0.42
CA PRO A 65 19.87 30.12 1.01
C PRO A 65 18.61 29.92 1.85
N SER A 66 17.42 30.27 1.33
CA SER A 66 16.13 30.04 2.00
C SER A 66 15.63 28.60 1.91
N ILE A 67 16.25 27.74 1.09
CA ILE A 67 15.93 26.32 0.96
C ILE A 67 17.00 25.51 1.71
N THR A 68 16.57 24.58 2.55
CA THR A 68 17.51 23.65 3.19
C THR A 68 17.85 22.52 2.23
N PHE A 69 19.12 22.35 1.87
CA PHE A 69 19.59 21.19 1.12
C PHE A 69 20.18 20.18 2.09
N HIS A 70 19.50 19.04 2.28
CA HIS A 70 19.92 17.99 3.20
C HIS A 70 20.46 16.80 2.41
N VAL A 71 21.74 16.48 2.58
CA VAL A 71 22.36 15.31 1.96
C VAL A 71 22.24 14.13 2.94
N LEU A 72 21.63 13.03 2.48
CA LEU A 72 21.50 11.81 3.28
C LEU A 72 22.87 11.16 3.50
N PRO A 73 23.09 10.46 4.63
CA PRO A 73 24.33 9.74 4.90
C PRO A 73 24.70 8.78 3.75
N PRO A 74 25.96 8.75 3.29
CA PRO A 74 26.36 7.94 2.15
C PRO A 74 26.24 6.44 2.46
N ILE A 75 25.67 5.69 1.51
CA ILE A 75 25.65 4.22 1.52
C ILE A 75 26.70 3.65 0.54
N PRO A 76 27.19 2.41 0.74
CA PRO A 76 28.17 1.80 -0.15
C PRO A 76 27.70 1.78 -1.61
N PRO A 77 28.56 2.16 -2.58
CA PRO A 77 28.21 2.11 -3.99
C PRO A 77 27.93 0.67 -4.46
N PRO A 78 27.00 0.45 -5.40
CA PRO A 78 26.90 -0.83 -6.09
C PRO A 78 28.19 -1.12 -6.88
N ASP A 79 28.61 -2.39 -6.94
CA ASP A 79 29.76 -2.79 -7.75
C ASP A 79 29.40 -2.77 -9.25
N ILE A 80 29.67 -1.63 -9.89
CA ILE A 80 29.36 -1.39 -11.30
C ILE A 80 30.29 -2.18 -12.22
N SER A 81 31.52 -2.47 -11.77
CA SER A 81 32.55 -3.09 -12.61
C SER A 81 32.27 -4.57 -12.90
N SER A 82 31.56 -5.24 -12.00
CA SER A 82 31.19 -6.65 -12.12
C SER A 82 29.73 -6.89 -12.52
N SER A 83 28.89 -5.85 -12.50
CA SER A 83 27.46 -5.97 -12.77
C SER A 83 27.15 -6.05 -14.27
N THR A 84 26.31 -7.01 -14.65
CA THR A 84 25.74 -7.12 -16.00
C THR A 84 24.50 -6.24 -16.19
N LYS A 85 23.95 -5.66 -15.11
CA LYS A 85 22.72 -4.85 -15.15
C LYS A 85 22.93 -3.53 -15.89
N HIS A 86 21.86 -3.02 -16.47
CA HIS A 86 21.86 -1.69 -17.07
C HIS A 86 22.14 -0.62 -16.00
N PRO A 87 23.02 0.38 -16.25
CA PRO A 87 23.38 1.43 -15.29
C PRO A 87 22.20 2.13 -14.61
N PHE A 88 21.13 2.36 -15.37
CA PHE A 88 19.92 2.99 -14.84
C PHE A 88 19.22 2.15 -13.77
N LEU A 89 19.23 0.81 -13.89
CA LEU A 89 18.67 -0.08 -12.87
C LEU A 89 19.47 0.00 -11.57
N LEU A 90 20.80 0.13 -11.66
CA LEU A 90 21.66 0.31 -10.49
C LEU A 90 21.35 1.63 -9.76
N ILE A 91 21.06 2.70 -10.49
CA ILE A 91 20.61 3.98 -9.89
C ILE A 91 19.29 3.79 -9.14
N LEU A 92 18.31 3.11 -9.76
CA LEU A 92 17.01 2.86 -9.12
C LEU A 92 17.14 1.97 -7.87
N GLU A 93 18.03 0.97 -7.91
CA GLU A 93 18.32 0.11 -6.77
C GLU A 93 19.00 0.89 -5.63
N LEU A 94 19.97 1.75 -5.96
CA LEU A 94 20.61 2.64 -4.99
C LEU A 94 19.59 3.60 -4.35
N MET A 95 18.72 4.23 -5.15
CA MET A 95 17.64 5.09 -4.64
C MET A 95 16.69 4.35 -3.69
N ARG A 96 16.43 3.06 -3.96
CA ARG A 96 15.62 2.21 -3.09
C ARG A 96 16.33 1.97 -1.75
N GLN A 97 17.65 1.77 -1.74
CA GLN A 97 18.43 1.57 -0.51
C GLN A 97 18.50 2.85 0.34
N TYR A 98 18.63 4.02 -0.29
CA TYR A 98 18.59 5.31 0.42
C TYR A 98 17.27 5.62 1.12
N ASN A 99 16.19 4.87 0.85
CA ASN A 99 14.90 5.10 1.49
C ASN A 99 14.91 4.79 2.99
N ASP A 100 15.83 3.94 3.48
CA ASP A 100 16.00 3.72 4.92
C ASP A 100 16.53 4.98 5.62
N GLU A 101 17.49 5.66 4.99
CA GLU A 101 18.01 6.95 5.45
C GLU A 101 16.97 8.07 5.31
N LEU A 102 16.20 8.06 4.22
CA LEU A 102 15.06 8.98 4.07
C LEU A 102 14.04 8.79 5.20
N GLU A 103 13.70 7.54 5.56
CA GLU A 103 12.80 7.26 6.66
C GLU A 103 13.34 7.83 7.99
N SER A 104 14.62 7.58 8.27
CA SER A 104 15.31 8.10 9.46
C SER A 104 15.24 9.63 9.51
N PHE A 105 15.55 10.29 8.39
CA PHE A 105 15.46 11.74 8.26
C PHE A 105 14.03 12.25 8.48
N LEU A 106 13.03 11.67 7.84
CA LEU A 106 11.63 12.09 7.99
C LEU A 106 11.12 11.91 9.43
N ARG A 107 11.60 10.88 10.16
CA ARG A 107 11.30 10.68 11.59
C ARG A 107 11.94 11.74 12.49
N SER A 108 13.03 12.37 12.07
CA SER A 108 13.67 13.45 12.82
C SER A 108 12.86 14.76 12.78
N ILE A 109 11.96 14.90 11.80
CA ILE A 109 11.08 16.06 11.67
C ILE A 109 9.84 15.86 12.54
N PRO A 110 9.47 16.82 13.42
CA PRO A 110 8.24 16.74 14.19
C PRO A 110 7.02 16.55 13.27
N ARG A 111 6.21 15.52 13.52
CA ARG A 111 5.15 15.09 12.59
C ARG A 111 4.15 16.20 12.29
N GLU A 112 3.85 17.04 13.27
CA GLU A 112 2.96 18.20 13.17
C GLU A 112 3.49 19.30 12.25
N ARG A 113 4.81 19.36 12.03
CA ARG A 113 5.44 20.28 11.07
C ARG A 113 5.51 19.69 9.68
N LEU A 114 5.62 18.37 9.52
CA LEU A 114 5.77 17.74 8.21
C LEU A 114 4.46 17.80 7.40
N HIS A 115 4.45 18.67 6.38
CA HIS A 115 3.30 18.92 5.52
C HIS A 115 3.07 17.77 4.52
N SER A 116 4.09 17.49 3.71
CA SER A 116 4.03 16.53 2.61
C SER A 116 5.43 16.11 2.18
N LEU A 117 5.53 14.92 1.60
CA LEU A 117 6.68 14.47 0.83
C LEU A 117 6.35 14.62 -0.66
N VAL A 118 7.17 15.35 -1.42
CA VAL A 118 7.05 15.46 -2.89
C VAL A 118 8.22 14.73 -3.52
N ILE A 119 7.95 13.64 -4.22
CA ILE A 119 8.96 12.77 -4.82
C ILE A 119 9.04 13.00 -6.33
N ASP A 120 10.18 12.72 -6.94
CA ASP A 120 10.25 12.67 -8.40
C ASP A 120 9.69 11.34 -8.98
N LEU A 121 9.78 11.17 -10.30
CA LEU A 121 9.36 9.96 -11.01
C LEU A 121 10.14 8.69 -10.64
N PHE A 122 11.42 8.79 -10.34
CA PHE A 122 12.33 7.67 -10.07
C PHE A 122 12.46 7.35 -8.58
N CYS A 123 12.00 8.23 -7.71
CA CYS A 123 11.90 8.07 -6.25
C CYS A 123 10.63 7.31 -5.80
N THR A 124 9.92 6.62 -6.71
CA THR A 124 8.58 6.06 -6.46
C THR A 124 8.50 5.05 -5.30
N HIS A 125 9.60 4.40 -4.94
CA HIS A 125 9.65 3.50 -3.76
C HIS A 125 9.51 4.25 -2.42
N ALA A 126 9.78 5.56 -2.37
CA ALA A 126 9.57 6.37 -1.16
C ALA A 126 8.08 6.54 -0.79
N ILE A 127 7.15 6.10 -1.64
CA ILE A 127 5.73 5.99 -1.28
C ILE A 127 5.54 5.07 -0.06
N ASP A 128 6.30 3.98 0.02
CA ASP A 128 6.18 3.01 1.12
C ASP A 128 6.68 3.61 2.44
N VAL A 129 7.74 4.41 2.39
CA VAL A 129 8.23 5.21 3.53
C VAL A 129 7.16 6.18 4.01
N ALA A 130 6.56 6.94 3.08
CA ALA A 130 5.51 7.90 3.41
C ALA A 130 4.27 7.21 4.02
N ALA A 131 3.87 6.05 3.50
CA ALA A 131 2.78 5.25 4.04
C ALA A 131 3.07 4.80 5.47
N LYS A 132 4.27 4.26 5.74
CA LYS A 132 4.74 3.82 7.07
C LYS A 132 4.74 4.96 8.10
N LEU A 133 5.06 6.18 7.68
CA LEU A 133 5.05 7.37 8.54
C LEU A 133 3.71 8.12 8.56
N GLY A 134 2.74 7.67 7.76
CA GLY A 134 1.46 8.34 7.57
C GLY A 134 1.62 9.77 7.04
N VAL A 135 2.58 10.05 6.16
CA VAL A 135 2.83 11.36 5.54
C VAL A 135 2.17 11.39 4.14
N PRO A 136 1.43 12.44 3.77
CA PRO A 136 0.92 12.58 2.40
C PRO A 136 2.07 12.66 1.39
N VAL A 137 2.03 11.78 0.38
CA VAL A 137 3.03 11.74 -0.71
C VAL A 137 2.43 12.19 -2.03
N TYR A 138 3.16 13.06 -2.72
CA TYR A 138 2.82 13.61 -4.03
C TYR A 138 3.99 13.40 -4.99
N LYS A 139 3.71 13.36 -6.29
CA LYS A 139 4.75 13.27 -7.32
C LYS A 139 4.94 14.62 -7.99
N PHE A 140 6.17 15.07 -8.15
CA PHE A 140 6.52 16.14 -9.07
C PHE A 140 7.04 15.53 -10.38
N PHE A 141 6.28 15.72 -11.46
CA PHE A 141 6.62 15.26 -12.80
C PHE A 141 7.28 16.42 -13.55
N ALA A 142 8.61 16.42 -13.58
CA ALA A 142 9.44 17.42 -14.25
C ALA A 142 9.45 17.29 -15.79
N SER A 143 8.31 16.91 -16.38
CA SER A 143 8.06 16.83 -17.83
C SER A 143 6.61 17.29 -18.12
N GLY A 144 6.20 17.26 -19.38
CA GLY A 144 4.89 17.76 -19.83
C GLY A 144 3.73 16.82 -19.54
N ALA A 145 2.50 17.36 -19.55
CA ALA A 145 1.27 16.59 -19.40
C ALA A 145 1.06 15.59 -20.55
N GLY A 146 1.51 15.90 -21.77
CA GLY A 146 1.46 14.97 -22.90
C GLY A 146 2.27 13.69 -22.63
N THR A 147 3.49 13.84 -22.12
CA THR A 147 4.33 12.69 -21.71
C THR A 147 3.67 11.92 -20.56
N LEU A 148 3.08 12.63 -19.57
CA LEU A 148 2.37 11.98 -18.47
C LEU A 148 1.16 11.17 -18.97
N ALA A 149 0.38 11.69 -19.92
CA ALA A 149 -0.76 11.00 -20.51
C ALA A 149 -0.34 9.72 -21.24
N VAL A 150 0.75 9.76 -22.00
CA VAL A 150 1.32 8.56 -22.64
C VAL A 150 1.80 7.56 -21.57
N PHE A 151 2.52 8.02 -20.55
CA PHE A 151 3.04 7.16 -19.49
C PHE A 151 1.95 6.54 -18.61
N ALA A 152 0.79 7.19 -18.45
CA ALA A 152 -0.36 6.64 -17.74
C ALA A 152 -1.05 5.53 -18.56
N GLN A 153 -1.13 5.69 -19.88
CA GLN A 153 -1.79 4.75 -20.80
C GLN A 153 -0.92 3.53 -21.16
N LEU A 154 0.40 3.72 -21.22
CA LEU A 154 1.34 2.72 -21.72
C LEU A 154 1.31 1.38 -20.96
N PRO A 155 1.21 1.34 -19.61
CA PRO A 155 1.08 0.07 -18.89
C PRO A 155 -0.17 -0.72 -19.23
N ALA A 156 -1.29 -0.05 -19.54
CA ALA A 156 -2.54 -0.70 -19.95
C ALA A 156 -2.45 -1.18 -21.40
N LEU A 157 -1.84 -0.38 -22.29
CA LEU A 157 -1.59 -0.76 -23.68
C LEU A 157 -0.71 -2.02 -23.80
N LEU A 158 0.27 -2.17 -22.91
CA LEU A 158 1.17 -3.32 -22.88
C LEU A 158 0.63 -4.53 -22.11
N ALA A 159 -0.47 -4.38 -21.36
CA ALA A 159 -1.02 -5.47 -20.56
C ALA A 159 -1.48 -6.64 -21.45
N GLY A 160 -0.98 -7.85 -21.15
CA GLY A 160 -1.34 -9.07 -21.89
C GLY A 160 -0.62 -9.27 -23.22
N ARG A 161 0.27 -8.35 -23.64
CA ARG A 161 1.12 -8.54 -24.82
C ARG A 161 2.31 -9.42 -24.49
N GLN A 162 2.65 -10.33 -25.40
CA GLN A 162 3.88 -11.13 -25.34
C GLN A 162 5.08 -10.43 -25.99
N THR A 163 4.83 -9.43 -26.84
CA THR A 163 5.87 -8.66 -27.55
C THR A 163 5.76 -7.16 -27.25
N GLY A 164 6.92 -6.48 -27.29
CA GLY A 164 7.03 -5.04 -27.12
C GLY A 164 6.47 -4.25 -28.30
N LEU A 165 6.80 -2.95 -28.37
CA LEU A 165 6.34 -2.04 -29.43
C LEU A 165 7.37 -1.89 -30.56
N LYS A 166 8.57 -2.46 -30.42
CA LYS A 166 9.66 -2.36 -31.40
C LYS A 166 9.26 -2.79 -32.81
N GLU A 167 8.46 -3.84 -32.92
CA GLU A 167 8.00 -4.40 -34.21
C GLU A 167 6.95 -3.52 -34.92
N GLN A 168 6.31 -2.58 -34.20
CA GLN A 168 5.37 -1.64 -34.82
C GLN A 168 6.06 -0.60 -35.73
N GLY A 169 7.38 -0.43 -35.57
CA GLY A 169 8.19 0.45 -36.40
C GLY A 169 7.65 1.88 -36.43
N ASP A 170 7.37 2.37 -37.63
CA ASP A 170 6.88 3.74 -37.86
C ASP A 170 5.35 3.86 -37.88
N SER A 171 4.62 2.79 -37.53
CA SER A 171 3.16 2.83 -37.41
C SER A 171 2.77 3.77 -36.25
N PRO A 172 1.90 4.77 -36.49
CA PRO A 172 1.46 5.67 -35.42
C PRO A 172 0.66 4.92 -34.34
N ILE A 173 0.99 5.18 -33.07
CA ILE A 173 0.22 4.75 -31.91
C ILE A 173 -0.66 5.91 -31.47
N GLU A 174 -1.94 5.63 -31.22
CA GLU A 174 -2.88 6.59 -30.68
C GLU A 174 -2.90 6.52 -29.15
N PHE A 175 -2.81 7.68 -28.52
CA PHE A 175 -3.00 7.87 -27.08
C PHE A 175 -4.02 9.00 -26.88
N LEU A 176 -4.91 8.85 -25.91
CA LEU A 176 -5.87 9.88 -25.58
C LEU A 176 -5.12 11.14 -25.09
N GLY A 177 -5.47 12.29 -25.66
CA GLY A 177 -4.95 13.59 -25.23
C GLY A 177 -3.74 14.13 -25.99
N VAL A 178 -3.10 13.33 -26.85
CA VAL A 178 -1.85 13.70 -27.55
C VAL A 178 -1.89 13.35 -29.05
N PRO A 179 -1.00 13.90 -29.90
CA PRO A 179 -0.95 13.54 -31.31
C PRO A 179 -0.52 12.09 -31.50
N PRO A 180 -1.04 11.37 -32.51
CA PRO A 180 -0.53 10.06 -32.88
C PRO A 180 0.96 10.15 -33.23
N MET A 181 1.77 9.23 -32.73
CA MET A 181 3.21 9.21 -33.01
C MET A 181 3.74 7.80 -33.23
N PRO A 182 4.80 7.63 -34.02
CA PRO A 182 5.43 6.32 -34.19
C PRO A 182 5.90 5.71 -32.88
N ALA A 183 5.84 4.37 -32.77
CA ALA A 183 6.41 3.66 -31.64
C ALA A 183 7.88 4.06 -31.38
N SER A 184 8.66 4.27 -32.46
CA SER A 184 10.07 4.69 -32.42
C SER A 184 10.36 6.03 -31.72
N HIS A 185 9.31 6.82 -31.42
CA HIS A 185 9.38 8.07 -30.67
C HIS A 185 9.20 7.90 -29.15
N LEU A 186 8.71 6.75 -28.68
CA LEU A 186 8.69 6.44 -27.25
C LEU A 186 10.12 6.21 -26.72
N VAL A 187 10.27 6.23 -25.40
CA VAL A 187 11.54 5.97 -24.74
C VAL A 187 12.05 4.58 -25.15
N LYS A 188 13.30 4.49 -25.66
CA LYS A 188 13.86 3.27 -26.26
C LYS A 188 13.70 2.02 -25.39
N SER A 189 13.92 2.14 -24.08
CA SER A 189 13.77 1.02 -23.14
C SER A 189 12.34 0.52 -22.99
N LEU A 190 11.34 1.33 -23.34
CA LEU A 190 9.92 0.97 -23.27
C LEU A 190 9.40 0.31 -24.56
N LEU A 191 10.26 0.17 -25.58
CA LEU A 191 9.93 -0.52 -26.82
C LEU A 191 10.15 -2.03 -26.73
N GLU A 192 11.00 -2.46 -25.80
CA GLU A 192 11.34 -3.86 -25.59
C GLU A 192 10.17 -4.63 -24.97
N SER A 193 10.29 -5.96 -24.91
CA SER A 193 9.27 -6.82 -24.28
C SER A 193 9.00 -6.38 -22.83
N PRO A 194 7.76 -6.49 -22.31
CA PRO A 194 7.49 -6.30 -20.88
C PRO A 194 8.34 -7.17 -19.94
N ASP A 195 8.90 -8.29 -20.44
CA ASP A 195 9.82 -9.19 -19.73
C ASP A 195 11.27 -8.69 -19.69
N ASP A 196 11.64 -7.68 -20.49
CA ASP A 196 12.94 -7.01 -20.37
C ASP A 196 13.05 -6.33 -19.01
N GLU A 197 14.17 -6.52 -18.32
CA GLU A 197 14.34 -6.07 -16.92
C GLU A 197 14.16 -4.55 -16.78
N LEU A 198 14.68 -3.78 -17.72
CA LEU A 198 14.60 -2.31 -17.72
C LEU A 198 13.20 -1.84 -18.11
N CYS A 199 12.59 -2.43 -19.13
CA CYS A 199 11.21 -2.17 -19.52
C CYS A 199 10.25 -2.48 -18.37
N GLY A 200 10.30 -3.69 -17.83
CA GLY A 200 9.47 -4.16 -16.73
C GLY A 200 9.62 -3.33 -15.45
N THR A 201 10.85 -2.97 -15.08
CA THR A 201 11.11 -2.08 -13.93
C THR A 201 10.52 -0.69 -14.16
N THR A 202 10.69 -0.13 -15.36
CA THR A 202 10.12 1.18 -15.70
C THR A 202 8.58 1.11 -15.69
N MET A 203 7.97 0.05 -16.21
CA MET A 203 6.52 -0.17 -16.15
C MET A 203 6.00 -0.24 -14.71
N LYS A 204 6.73 -0.87 -13.79
CA LYS A 204 6.40 -0.88 -12.36
C LYS A 204 6.44 0.54 -11.77
N ILE A 205 7.47 1.31 -12.10
CA ILE A 205 7.61 2.72 -11.68
C ILE A 205 6.45 3.57 -12.18
N LEU A 206 6.07 3.37 -13.45
CA LEU A 206 4.90 4.00 -14.04
C LEU A 206 3.68 3.56 -13.23
N LYS A 207 3.23 2.30 -13.24
CA LYS A 207 1.99 1.85 -12.56
C LYS A 207 1.77 2.39 -11.14
N ARG A 208 2.84 2.61 -10.37
CA ARG A 208 2.77 3.19 -9.01
C ARG A 208 2.39 4.68 -8.94
N HIS A 209 2.12 5.39 -10.04
CA HIS A 209 1.61 6.78 -9.96
C HIS A 209 0.31 6.91 -9.14
N THR A 210 -0.58 5.91 -9.18
CA THR A 210 -1.80 5.89 -8.34
C THR A 210 -1.55 5.66 -6.85
N GLY A 211 -0.31 5.33 -6.46
CA GLY A 211 0.09 5.28 -5.05
C GLY A 211 0.31 6.66 -4.43
N THR A 212 0.21 7.74 -5.19
CA THR A 212 0.35 9.12 -4.71
C THR A 212 -1.00 9.83 -4.58
N ARG A 213 -1.06 10.88 -3.77
CA ARG A 213 -2.28 11.69 -3.57
C ARG A 213 -2.54 12.71 -4.67
N GLY A 214 -1.58 12.90 -5.56
CA GLY A 214 -1.64 13.89 -6.64
C GLY A 214 -0.31 14.00 -7.37
N VAL A 215 -0.38 14.51 -8.60
CA VAL A 215 0.78 14.74 -9.46
C VAL A 215 0.87 16.23 -9.80
N LEU A 216 1.94 16.88 -9.36
CA LEU A 216 2.29 18.23 -9.78
C LEU A 216 3.10 18.12 -11.08
N VAL A 217 2.64 18.76 -12.15
CA VAL A 217 3.22 18.67 -13.49
C VAL A 217 3.81 20.02 -13.87
N ASN A 218 5.02 20.00 -14.42
CA ASN A 218 5.71 21.23 -14.85
C ASN A 218 5.17 21.72 -16.21
N THR A 219 3.92 22.15 -16.24
CA THR A 219 3.21 22.71 -17.40
C THR A 219 2.09 23.64 -16.93
N PHE A 220 1.40 24.32 -17.84
CA PHE A 220 0.24 25.17 -17.51
C PHE A 220 -0.96 24.87 -18.42
N GLU A 221 -2.15 25.28 -17.97
CA GLU A 221 -3.42 24.82 -18.55
C GLU A 221 -3.53 25.11 -20.05
N SER A 222 -3.18 26.32 -20.51
CA SER A 222 -3.31 26.68 -21.93
C SER A 222 -2.26 26.01 -22.82
N LEU A 223 -1.09 25.62 -22.29
CA LEU A 223 -0.02 24.99 -23.07
C LEU A 223 -0.38 23.56 -23.50
N GLU A 224 -0.95 22.77 -22.59
CA GLU A 224 -1.22 21.34 -22.78
C GLU A 224 -2.67 20.95 -22.42
N SER A 225 -3.63 21.83 -22.73
CA SER A 225 -5.05 21.65 -22.37
C SER A 225 -5.63 20.29 -22.76
N ARG A 226 -5.34 19.79 -23.97
CA ARG A 226 -5.83 18.49 -24.45
C ARG A 226 -5.32 17.32 -23.61
N ALA A 227 -4.04 17.32 -23.24
CA ALA A 227 -3.44 16.28 -22.42
C ALA A 227 -3.94 16.34 -20.97
N LEU A 228 -4.09 17.55 -20.41
CA LEU A 228 -4.65 17.75 -19.07
C LEU A 228 -6.12 17.32 -18.98
N GLN A 229 -6.92 17.60 -20.00
CA GLN A 229 -8.31 17.11 -20.09
C GLN A 229 -8.35 15.59 -20.16
N ALA A 230 -7.51 14.97 -20.99
CA ALA A 230 -7.43 13.51 -21.05
C ALA A 230 -7.07 12.91 -19.68
N LEU A 231 -6.06 13.44 -18.98
CA LEU A 231 -5.66 12.96 -17.65
C LEU A 231 -6.77 13.08 -16.58
N ARG A 232 -7.75 13.99 -16.77
CA ARG A 232 -8.94 14.13 -15.91
C ARG A 232 -10.08 13.20 -16.34
N ASP A 233 -10.05 12.69 -17.56
CA ASP A 233 -11.09 11.84 -18.12
C ASP A 233 -10.91 10.37 -17.64
N PRO A 234 -11.96 9.74 -17.08
CA PRO A 234 -11.93 8.32 -16.72
C PRO A 234 -11.58 7.37 -17.88
N LEU A 235 -11.72 7.80 -19.13
CA LEU A 235 -11.35 7.03 -20.32
C LEU A 235 -9.85 7.01 -20.60
N CYS A 236 -9.05 7.88 -19.96
CA CYS A 236 -7.60 7.86 -20.15
C CYS A 236 -6.99 6.54 -19.69
N VAL A 237 -7.46 5.99 -18.57
CA VAL A 237 -7.12 4.62 -18.15
C VAL A 237 -8.39 3.92 -17.66
N PRO A 238 -9.11 3.22 -18.54
CA PRO A 238 -10.39 2.60 -18.19
C PRO A 238 -10.27 1.65 -16.98
N GLY A 239 -11.17 1.80 -16.01
CA GLY A 239 -11.17 0.99 -14.78
C GLY A 239 -10.21 1.48 -13.69
N GLN A 240 -9.51 2.59 -13.91
CA GLN A 240 -8.58 3.17 -12.94
C GLN A 240 -8.85 4.67 -12.77
N VAL A 241 -8.98 5.12 -11.52
CA VAL A 241 -9.07 6.54 -11.19
C VAL A 241 -7.65 7.09 -11.04
N LEU A 242 -7.26 8.01 -11.92
CA LEU A 242 -5.98 8.72 -11.80
C LEU A 242 -6.03 9.73 -10.65
N PRO A 243 -4.91 9.95 -9.94
CA PRO A 243 -4.86 10.98 -8.91
C PRO A 243 -5.00 12.38 -9.54
N PRO A 244 -5.43 13.40 -8.77
CA PRO A 244 -5.50 14.78 -9.25
C PRO A 244 -4.18 15.26 -9.87
N VAL A 245 -4.28 15.97 -11.00
CA VAL A 245 -3.13 16.52 -11.73
C VAL A 245 -3.16 18.04 -11.63
N TYR A 246 -2.08 18.62 -11.12
CA TYR A 246 -1.91 20.07 -10.91
C TYR A 246 -0.86 20.60 -11.89
N ALA A 247 -1.29 21.41 -12.87
CA ALA A 247 -0.41 22.07 -13.83
C ALA A 247 0.17 23.34 -13.19
N ILE A 248 1.40 23.27 -12.68
CA ILE A 248 2.01 24.30 -11.82
C ILE A 248 3.20 25.03 -12.46
N GLY A 249 3.45 24.77 -13.75
CA GLY A 249 4.57 25.31 -14.51
C GLY A 249 4.28 26.66 -15.20
N PRO A 250 5.22 27.20 -15.96
CA PRO A 250 6.57 26.67 -16.13
C PRO A 250 7.47 27.04 -14.94
N LEU A 251 8.08 26.03 -14.33
CA LEU A 251 9.06 26.16 -13.26
C LEU A 251 10.47 26.25 -13.85
N VAL A 252 10.75 27.38 -14.51
CA VAL A 252 12.04 27.70 -15.12
C VAL A 252 12.82 28.70 -14.26
N GLY A 253 14.15 28.71 -14.37
CA GLY A 253 14.96 29.76 -13.73
C GLY A 253 14.67 31.14 -14.34
N LYS A 254 14.84 32.22 -13.58
CA LYS A 254 14.60 33.59 -14.07
C LYS A 254 15.79 34.22 -14.83
N GLY A 255 16.97 33.60 -14.80
CA GLY A 255 18.20 34.26 -15.26
C GLY A 255 18.69 35.30 -14.24
N GLY A 256 19.98 35.61 -14.27
CA GLY A 256 20.63 36.50 -13.30
C GLY A 256 20.32 37.97 -13.60
N THR A 257 19.26 38.52 -13.00
CA THR A 257 19.00 39.98 -13.03
C THR A 257 18.50 40.60 -11.73
N ASP A 258 18.12 39.82 -10.70
CA ASP A 258 17.49 40.42 -9.51
C ASP A 258 18.31 40.37 -8.20
N ASP A 259 19.43 39.62 -8.09
CA ASP A 259 20.22 39.55 -6.84
C ASP A 259 21.72 39.16 -7.03
N GLU A 260 22.36 39.48 -8.16
CA GLU A 260 23.80 39.23 -8.37
C GLU A 260 24.63 40.52 -8.35
N GLU A 261 24.77 41.13 -7.17
CA GLU A 261 25.98 41.90 -6.86
C GLU A 261 27.03 40.87 -6.36
N GLU A 262 27.89 40.34 -7.26
CA GLU A 262 29.28 39.85 -7.01
C GLU A 262 29.79 38.77 -8.00
N GLY A 263 29.02 38.31 -8.99
CA GLY A 263 29.49 37.36 -10.01
C GLY A 263 30.03 38.00 -11.30
N GLU A 264 31.14 37.50 -11.86
CA GLU A 264 31.59 37.87 -13.22
C GLU A 264 30.59 37.36 -14.27
N ARG A 265 30.02 38.29 -15.05
CA ARG A 265 29.09 38.00 -16.14
C ARG A 265 29.77 37.14 -17.21
N HIS A 266 29.14 36.03 -17.61
CA HIS A 266 29.69 35.08 -18.59
C HIS A 266 30.00 35.75 -19.94
N GLU A 267 31.17 35.46 -20.52
CA GLU A 267 31.69 36.11 -21.74
C GLU A 267 30.73 36.07 -22.93
N CYS A 268 29.95 34.98 -23.07
CA CYS A 268 29.02 34.82 -24.18
C CYS A 268 27.88 35.85 -24.15
N LEU A 269 27.51 36.38 -22.98
CA LEU A 269 26.49 37.41 -22.86
C LEU A 269 27.00 38.75 -23.41
N ALA A 270 28.27 39.09 -23.15
CA ALA A 270 28.90 40.28 -23.73
C ALA A 270 29.01 40.17 -25.27
N TRP A 271 29.27 38.98 -25.80
CA TRP A 271 29.24 38.74 -27.24
C TRP A 271 27.84 38.90 -27.83
N LEU A 272 26.80 38.44 -27.13
CA LEU A 272 25.40 38.58 -27.54
C LEU A 272 24.94 40.04 -27.56
N ASP A 273 25.39 40.87 -26.62
CA ASP A 273 25.05 42.32 -26.58
C ASP A 273 25.45 43.04 -27.88
N ALA A 274 26.51 42.58 -28.54
CA ALA A 274 27.02 43.15 -29.78
C ALA A 274 26.26 42.68 -31.04
N GLN A 275 25.29 41.77 -30.90
CA GLN A 275 24.56 41.20 -32.03
C GLN A 275 23.21 41.89 -32.26
N PRO A 276 22.74 41.98 -33.52
CA PRO A 276 21.40 42.50 -33.81
C PRO A 276 20.29 41.68 -33.14
N GLU A 277 19.15 42.32 -32.88
CA GLU A 277 17.98 41.64 -32.31
C GLU A 277 17.55 40.45 -33.17
N ARG A 278 17.19 39.35 -32.49
CA ARG A 278 16.67 38.12 -33.09
C ARG A 278 17.49 37.63 -34.28
N SER A 279 18.82 37.73 -34.21
CA SER A 279 19.74 37.38 -35.28
C SER A 279 20.60 36.15 -34.99
N VAL A 280 20.62 35.68 -33.74
CA VAL A 280 21.52 34.61 -33.28
C VAL A 280 20.78 33.27 -33.16
N VAL A 281 21.39 32.22 -33.70
CA VAL A 281 21.04 30.82 -33.46
C VAL A 281 21.75 30.33 -32.20
N PHE A 282 21.02 29.96 -31.17
CA PHE A 282 21.60 29.29 -30.01
C PHE A 282 21.53 27.77 -30.19
N LEU A 283 22.63 27.06 -30.01
CA LEU A 283 22.70 25.60 -30.10
C LEU A 283 23.15 24.99 -28.77
N CYS A 284 22.27 24.21 -28.13
CA CYS A 284 22.58 23.49 -26.91
C CYS A 284 21.77 22.19 -26.78
N TRP A 285 22.46 21.08 -26.51
CA TRP A 285 21.85 19.75 -26.33
C TRP A 285 21.70 19.36 -24.85
N GLY A 286 21.48 20.36 -23.99
CA GLY A 286 21.25 20.16 -22.56
C GLY A 286 22.50 19.71 -21.78
N SER A 287 22.28 19.23 -20.56
CA SER A 287 23.38 18.95 -19.62
C SER A 287 24.13 17.63 -19.89
N LYS A 288 23.56 16.74 -20.72
CA LYS A 288 24.10 15.39 -21.01
C LYS A 288 24.25 15.09 -22.50
N GLY A 289 23.75 15.95 -23.40
CA GLY A 289 23.80 15.70 -24.83
C GLY A 289 25.23 15.73 -25.35
N ALA A 290 25.62 14.70 -26.09
CA ALA A 290 26.90 14.63 -26.77
C ALA A 290 26.70 14.03 -28.15
N LEU A 291 27.35 14.60 -29.15
CA LEU A 291 27.23 14.20 -30.55
C LEU A 291 28.53 13.55 -31.01
N PRO A 292 28.47 12.60 -31.98
CA PRO A 292 29.68 12.06 -32.61
C PRO A 292 30.49 13.15 -33.31
N THR A 293 31.81 12.97 -33.42
CA THR A 293 32.72 13.93 -34.07
C THR A 293 32.28 14.28 -35.50
N GLU A 294 31.84 13.30 -36.28
CA GLU A 294 31.36 13.55 -37.64
C GLU A 294 30.12 14.45 -37.67
N GLN A 295 29.23 14.30 -36.70
CA GLN A 295 28.07 15.20 -36.57
C GLN A 295 28.47 16.62 -36.19
N VAL A 296 29.48 16.78 -35.33
CA VAL A 296 30.03 18.08 -34.93
C VAL A 296 30.60 18.81 -36.16
N LYS A 297 31.29 18.09 -37.06
CA LYS A 297 31.79 18.66 -38.32
C LYS A 297 30.67 19.11 -39.26
N GLU A 298 29.63 18.30 -39.45
CA GLU A 298 28.46 18.65 -40.27
C GLU A 298 27.73 19.89 -39.71
N ILE A 299 27.63 20.02 -38.38
CA ILE A 299 27.09 21.22 -37.72
C ILE A 299 27.94 22.46 -38.04
N ALA A 300 29.26 22.35 -37.92
CA ALA A 300 30.16 23.46 -38.22
C ALA A 300 29.98 23.93 -39.67
N VAL A 301 30.00 23.02 -40.64
CA VAL A 301 29.81 23.34 -42.06
C VAL A 301 28.43 23.94 -42.33
N GLY A 302 27.36 23.34 -41.79
CA GLY A 302 25.99 23.82 -42.00
C GLY A 302 25.76 25.22 -41.42
N LEU A 303 26.30 25.50 -40.23
CA LEU A 303 26.24 26.83 -39.61
C LEU A 303 27.04 27.86 -40.42
N GLU A 304 28.26 27.51 -40.85
CA GLU A 304 29.10 28.38 -41.69
C GLU A 304 28.37 28.75 -42.99
N ASN A 305 27.83 27.75 -43.70
CA ASN A 305 27.10 27.93 -44.94
C ASN A 305 25.80 28.71 -44.76
N SER A 306 25.12 28.58 -43.60
CA SER A 306 23.88 29.31 -43.33
C SER A 306 24.05 30.82 -43.42
N GLY A 307 25.26 31.32 -43.13
CA GLY A 307 25.57 32.75 -43.04
C GLY A 307 25.01 33.43 -41.78
N GLN A 308 24.25 32.71 -40.95
CA GLN A 308 23.64 33.25 -39.74
C GLN A 308 24.63 33.39 -38.59
N ARG A 309 24.29 34.24 -37.62
CA ARG A 309 25.05 34.34 -36.37
C ARG A 309 24.69 33.18 -35.46
N PHE A 310 25.64 32.67 -34.70
CA PHE A 310 25.35 31.55 -33.79
C PHE A 310 26.18 31.57 -32.51
N LEU A 311 25.57 31.10 -31.43
CA LEU A 311 26.23 30.74 -30.19
C LEU A 311 26.06 29.23 -29.99
N TRP A 312 27.16 28.49 -29.95
CA TRP A 312 27.14 27.04 -29.89
C TRP A 312 27.88 26.52 -28.65
N VAL A 313 27.16 25.80 -27.80
CA VAL A 313 27.73 25.06 -26.67
C VAL A 313 28.22 23.69 -27.15
N VAL A 314 29.54 23.49 -27.15
CA VAL A 314 30.20 22.24 -27.57
C VAL A 314 30.65 21.44 -26.36
N ARG A 315 30.35 20.15 -26.37
CA ARG A 315 30.81 19.16 -25.39
C ARG A 315 31.72 18.14 -26.05
N THR A 316 32.53 17.46 -25.23
CA THR A 316 33.35 16.33 -25.66
C THR A 316 32.50 15.27 -26.38
N PRO A 317 32.87 14.89 -27.62
CA PRO A 317 32.10 13.93 -28.42
C PRO A 317 31.86 12.60 -27.70
N ALA A 318 30.81 11.89 -28.09
CA ALA A 318 30.59 10.52 -27.62
C ALA A 318 31.64 9.57 -28.24
N SER A 319 32.36 8.79 -27.42
CA SER A 319 33.20 7.67 -27.90
C SER A 319 32.30 6.53 -28.39
N SER A 320 32.69 5.87 -29.48
CA SER A 320 31.84 4.95 -30.26
C SER A 320 31.41 3.65 -29.58
N ASP A 321 31.96 3.24 -28.41
CA ASP A 321 31.90 1.82 -28.02
C ASP A 321 31.35 1.45 -26.63
N ASP A 322 30.93 2.37 -25.75
CA ASP A 322 30.23 1.94 -24.51
C ASP A 322 29.32 3.02 -23.90
N ASP A 323 28.02 2.92 -24.17
CA ASP A 323 26.95 3.74 -23.56
C ASP A 323 26.95 3.65 -22.01
N ARG A 324 27.53 2.59 -21.42
CA ARG A 324 27.58 2.39 -19.96
C ARG A 324 28.48 3.39 -19.25
N LYS A 325 29.57 3.83 -19.89
CA LYS A 325 30.54 4.78 -19.33
C LYS A 325 30.00 6.20 -19.25
N ARG A 326 29.00 6.54 -20.08
CA ARG A 326 28.37 7.88 -20.13
C ARG A 326 27.69 8.29 -18.82
N TYR A 327 27.28 7.34 -17.99
CA TYR A 327 26.66 7.64 -16.69
C TYR A 327 27.68 7.95 -15.60
N TRP A 328 28.95 7.55 -15.77
CA TRP A 328 29.87 7.37 -14.65
C TRP A 328 31.29 7.95 -14.82
N GLU A 329 31.79 8.11 -16.05
CA GLU A 329 33.13 8.65 -16.30
C GLU A 329 33.12 10.17 -16.48
N GLN A 330 34.14 10.84 -15.94
CA GLN A 330 34.40 12.27 -16.16
C GLN A 330 34.94 12.46 -17.58
N ARG A 331 34.35 13.39 -18.36
CA ARG A 331 34.91 13.73 -19.67
C ARG A 331 35.87 14.89 -19.53
N ALA A 332 37.11 14.70 -19.98
CA ALA A 332 38.06 15.81 -20.13
C ALA A 332 37.50 16.81 -21.15
N GLU A 333 37.74 18.10 -20.94
CA GLU A 333 37.42 19.13 -21.91
C GLU A 333 38.18 18.89 -23.21
N THR A 334 37.47 18.94 -24.34
CA THR A 334 38.08 18.72 -25.67
C THR A 334 38.75 19.98 -26.18
N ASP A 335 39.85 19.81 -26.92
CA ASP A 335 40.46 20.86 -27.72
C ASP A 335 39.59 21.17 -28.94
N LEU A 336 39.02 22.38 -29.00
CA LEU A 336 38.15 22.82 -30.10
C LEU A 336 38.91 22.86 -31.44
N GLY A 337 40.21 23.18 -31.43
CA GLY A 337 41.01 23.24 -32.66
C GLY A 337 41.19 21.87 -33.32
N ALA A 338 41.23 20.80 -32.53
CA ALA A 338 41.30 19.43 -33.02
C ALA A 338 39.92 18.85 -33.41
N LEU A 339 38.84 19.38 -32.83
CA LEU A 339 37.48 18.87 -33.02
C LEU A 339 36.76 19.50 -34.22
N LEU A 340 36.96 20.80 -34.44
CA LEU A 340 36.29 21.57 -35.48
C LEU A 340 37.06 21.50 -36.81
N PRO A 341 36.42 21.77 -37.95
CA PRO A 341 37.13 21.87 -39.23
C PRO A 341 38.29 22.88 -39.16
N GLU A 342 39.41 22.58 -39.84
CA GLU A 342 40.59 23.44 -39.83
C GLU A 342 40.24 24.88 -40.22
N GLY A 343 40.70 25.86 -39.44
CA GLY A 343 40.45 27.29 -39.67
C GLY A 343 39.02 27.76 -39.36
N PHE A 344 38.15 26.92 -38.79
CA PHE A 344 36.74 27.24 -38.58
C PHE A 344 36.55 28.42 -37.62
N LEU A 345 37.29 28.47 -36.51
CA LEU A 345 37.16 29.52 -35.48
C LEU A 345 37.50 30.90 -36.06
N GLU A 346 38.50 30.98 -36.94
CA GLU A 346 38.89 32.19 -37.64
C GLU A 346 37.83 32.61 -38.67
N ARG A 347 37.23 31.66 -39.42
CA ARG A 347 36.21 31.98 -40.44
C ARG A 347 34.88 32.46 -39.86
N ILE A 348 34.59 32.12 -38.60
CA ILE A 348 33.36 32.53 -37.91
C ILE A 348 33.54 33.81 -37.09
N GLU A 349 34.76 34.39 -37.04
CA GLU A 349 35.06 35.57 -36.22
C GLU A 349 34.03 36.69 -36.46
N GLY A 350 33.51 37.26 -35.37
CA GLY A 350 32.47 38.29 -35.39
C GLY A 350 31.05 37.82 -35.74
N ARG A 351 30.85 36.57 -36.18
CA ARG A 351 29.53 36.00 -36.50
C ARG A 351 29.15 34.79 -35.65
N GLY A 352 30.10 33.98 -35.23
CA GLY A 352 29.88 32.80 -34.40
C GLY A 352 30.71 32.84 -33.13
N LEU A 353 30.17 32.30 -32.03
CA LEU A 353 30.87 32.04 -30.79
C LEU A 353 30.67 30.57 -30.39
N VAL A 354 31.77 29.86 -30.11
CA VAL A 354 31.75 28.48 -29.62
C VAL A 354 32.24 28.47 -28.19
N VAL A 355 31.40 28.01 -27.27
CA VAL A 355 31.73 27.89 -25.84
C VAL A 355 31.79 26.43 -25.43
N LYS A 356 32.72 26.10 -24.52
CA LYS A 356 32.92 24.73 -24.04
C LYS A 356 31.98 24.42 -22.89
N SER A 357 31.42 23.21 -22.90
CA SER A 357 30.74 22.55 -21.78
C SER A 357 29.42 23.17 -21.29
N TRP A 358 29.35 24.48 -21.07
CA TRP A 358 28.20 25.14 -20.46
C TRP A 358 28.06 26.60 -20.91
N ALA A 359 26.83 27.10 -20.89
CA ALA A 359 26.48 28.51 -21.04
C ALA A 359 25.27 28.82 -20.12
N PRO A 360 25.07 30.07 -19.69
CA PRO A 360 23.89 30.49 -18.93
C PRO A 360 22.65 30.48 -19.85
N GLN A 361 22.13 29.29 -20.13
CA GLN A 361 21.11 29.04 -21.17
C GLN A 361 19.86 29.89 -21.00
N VAL A 362 19.37 30.08 -19.77
CA VAL A 362 18.20 30.93 -19.50
C VAL A 362 18.47 32.38 -19.91
N ASP A 363 19.62 32.94 -19.54
CA ASP A 363 20.02 34.30 -19.90
C ASP A 363 20.24 34.44 -21.41
N VAL A 364 20.86 33.45 -22.04
CA VAL A 364 21.03 33.40 -23.50
C VAL A 364 19.68 33.39 -24.22
N LEU A 365 18.73 32.57 -23.78
CA LEU A 365 17.40 32.49 -24.40
C LEU A 365 16.61 33.79 -24.20
N ASN A 366 16.70 34.40 -23.02
CA ASN A 366 16.04 35.68 -22.73
C ASN A 366 16.73 36.88 -23.41
N HIS A 367 17.94 36.72 -23.93
CA HIS A 367 18.67 37.80 -24.57
C HIS A 367 17.98 38.25 -25.88
N PRO A 368 17.76 39.56 -26.12
CA PRO A 368 17.06 40.06 -27.31
C PRO A 368 17.66 39.65 -28.66
N ALA A 369 18.98 39.39 -28.70
CA ALA A 369 19.67 38.93 -29.91
C ALA A 369 19.32 37.49 -30.31
N THR A 370 18.81 36.65 -29.39
CA THR A 370 18.50 35.24 -29.68
C THR A 370 17.24 35.14 -30.52
N GLY A 371 17.38 34.57 -31.72
CA GLY A 371 16.30 34.45 -32.71
C GLY A 371 15.81 33.02 -32.93
N LEU A 372 16.62 32.02 -32.59
CA LEU A 372 16.31 30.60 -32.79
C LEU A 372 17.06 29.73 -31.78
N PHE A 373 16.42 28.67 -31.30
CA PHE A 373 17.05 27.67 -30.44
C PHE A 373 17.08 26.28 -31.10
N VAL A 374 18.28 25.76 -31.37
CA VAL A 374 18.48 24.36 -31.74
C VAL A 374 18.65 23.54 -30.47
N THR A 375 17.71 22.64 -30.22
CA THR A 375 17.55 22.00 -28.92
C THR A 375 17.34 20.50 -29.04
N HIS A 376 17.87 19.78 -28.06
CA HIS A 376 17.56 18.38 -27.81
C HIS A 376 16.12 18.09 -27.34
N CYS A 377 15.27 19.10 -27.18
CA CYS A 377 13.87 18.96 -26.72
C CYS A 377 13.72 18.35 -25.32
N GLY A 378 14.72 18.50 -24.44
CA GLY A 378 14.51 18.24 -23.01
C GLY A 378 13.47 19.21 -22.45
N TRP A 379 12.53 18.72 -21.64
CA TRP A 379 11.35 19.51 -21.27
C TRP A 379 11.67 20.86 -20.60
N ASN A 380 12.66 20.91 -19.71
CA ASN A 380 13.09 22.17 -19.11
C ASN A 380 13.54 23.19 -20.17
N SER A 381 14.31 22.75 -21.18
CA SER A 381 14.78 23.61 -22.28
C SER A 381 13.65 24.04 -23.22
N VAL A 382 12.62 23.20 -23.39
CA VAL A 382 11.40 23.57 -24.11
C VAL A 382 10.65 24.68 -23.37
N LEU A 383 10.46 24.54 -22.06
CA LEU A 383 9.80 25.57 -21.25
C LEU A 383 10.60 26.88 -21.19
N GLU A 384 11.94 26.81 -21.09
CA GLU A 384 12.81 27.99 -21.12
C GLU A 384 12.66 28.75 -22.45
N ALA A 385 12.62 28.04 -23.58
CA ALA A 385 12.44 28.65 -24.89
C ALA A 385 11.03 29.26 -25.07
N ILE A 386 10.00 28.57 -24.57
CA ILE A 386 8.62 29.06 -24.56
C ILE A 386 8.50 30.33 -23.71
N ALA A 387 9.05 30.33 -22.50
CA ALA A 387 9.06 31.49 -21.61
C ALA A 387 9.86 32.67 -22.19
N ALA A 388 10.93 32.38 -22.94
CA ALA A 388 11.71 33.40 -23.64
C ALA A 388 11.03 33.92 -24.91
N GLY A 389 10.10 33.17 -25.50
CA GLY A 389 9.45 33.47 -26.77
C GLY A 389 10.34 33.17 -27.98
N VAL A 390 11.16 32.12 -27.90
CA VAL A 390 12.14 31.73 -28.93
C VAL A 390 11.66 30.48 -29.67
N PRO A 391 11.58 30.49 -31.02
CA PRO A 391 11.22 29.31 -31.79
C PRO A 391 12.33 28.25 -31.80
N MET A 392 11.97 26.99 -32.06
CA MET A 392 12.89 25.86 -31.91
C MET A 392 13.15 25.07 -33.20
N LEU A 393 14.39 24.59 -33.38
CA LEU A 393 14.71 23.45 -34.22
C LEU A 393 14.93 22.23 -33.32
N CYS A 394 14.07 21.23 -33.48
CA CYS A 394 13.96 20.07 -32.63
C CYS A 394 14.91 18.96 -33.09
N TRP A 395 15.85 18.61 -32.25
CA TRP A 395 16.89 17.61 -32.49
C TRP A 395 17.05 16.66 -31.30
N PRO A 396 16.08 15.77 -31.04
CA PRO A 396 16.07 14.91 -29.86
C PRO A 396 17.21 13.88 -29.87
N LEU A 397 17.78 13.59 -28.70
CA LEU A 397 18.91 12.65 -28.53
C LEU A 397 18.58 11.41 -27.66
N GLY A 398 17.63 11.52 -26.73
CA GLY A 398 17.31 10.42 -25.81
C GLY A 398 16.12 10.71 -24.90
N SER A 399 15.90 9.84 -23.91
CA SER A 399 14.76 9.94 -22.97
C SER A 399 13.42 10.12 -23.70
N GLU A 400 12.54 11.00 -23.21
CA GLU A 400 11.23 11.34 -23.79
C GLU A 400 11.30 12.45 -24.86
N GLN A 401 12.50 12.91 -25.23
CA GLN A 401 12.69 14.11 -26.07
C GLN A 401 12.04 14.00 -27.45
N LYS A 402 11.94 12.78 -28.01
CA LYS A 402 11.25 12.55 -29.29
C LYS A 402 9.75 12.78 -29.18
N MET A 403 9.15 12.42 -28.03
CA MET A 403 7.75 12.74 -27.74
C MET A 403 7.58 14.26 -27.57
N ASN A 404 8.47 14.91 -26.81
CA ASN A 404 8.45 16.35 -26.63
C ASN A 404 8.55 17.10 -27.97
N LYS A 405 9.37 16.60 -28.92
CA LYS A 405 9.44 17.15 -30.28
C LYS A 405 8.09 17.12 -30.98
N VAL A 406 7.33 16.02 -30.88
CA VAL A 406 5.99 15.92 -31.48
C VAL A 406 5.08 16.99 -30.89
N PHE A 407 5.07 17.16 -29.57
CA PHE A 407 4.26 18.19 -28.92
C PHE A 407 4.67 19.61 -29.33
N VAL A 408 5.98 19.89 -29.40
CA VAL A 408 6.50 21.20 -29.82
C VAL A 408 6.13 21.55 -31.27
N ALA A 409 6.19 20.57 -32.17
CA ALA A 409 5.92 20.77 -33.59
C ALA A 409 4.43 20.76 -33.92
N GLU A 410 3.67 19.81 -33.38
CA GLU A 410 2.29 19.54 -33.80
C GLU A 410 1.24 20.22 -32.92
N ASP A 411 1.42 20.23 -31.59
CA ASP A 411 0.46 20.85 -30.68
C ASP A 411 0.78 22.33 -30.42
N MET A 412 2.03 22.63 -30.09
CA MET A 412 2.45 23.99 -29.75
C MET A 412 2.71 24.84 -30.99
N GLY A 413 3.10 24.22 -32.11
CA GLY A 413 3.35 24.89 -33.39
C GLY A 413 4.54 25.85 -33.38
N VAL A 414 5.47 25.69 -32.44
CA VAL A 414 6.57 26.63 -32.14
C VAL A 414 7.96 26.09 -32.52
N GLY A 415 8.03 24.88 -33.07
CA GLY A 415 9.28 24.34 -33.58
C GLY A 415 9.13 23.50 -34.84
N LEU A 416 10.27 23.24 -35.47
CA LEU A 416 10.40 22.36 -36.63
C LEU A 416 11.34 21.20 -36.32
N GLU A 417 11.08 20.06 -36.93
CA GLU A 417 11.99 18.92 -36.93
C GLU A 417 13.27 19.19 -37.73
N MET A 418 14.42 18.76 -37.21
CA MET A 418 15.65 18.58 -37.98
C MET A 418 15.65 17.19 -38.64
N GLU A 419 15.49 17.11 -39.96
CA GLU A 419 15.34 15.83 -40.64
C GLU A 419 16.64 15.00 -40.55
N GLY A 420 16.51 13.69 -40.35
CA GLY A 420 17.66 12.77 -40.22
C GLY A 420 18.15 12.52 -38.80
N TYR A 421 17.52 13.09 -37.75
CA TYR A 421 17.90 12.77 -36.36
C TYR A 421 17.72 11.28 -36.00
N MET A 422 16.85 10.56 -36.72
CA MET A 422 16.62 9.12 -36.54
C MET A 422 17.65 8.23 -37.24
N THR A 423 18.32 8.73 -38.29
CA THR A 423 19.28 7.96 -39.12
C THR A 423 20.73 8.13 -38.67
N GLY A 424 20.98 8.90 -37.61
CA GLY A 424 22.26 8.96 -36.89
C GLY A 424 23.21 10.07 -37.32
N CYS A 425 22.98 10.73 -38.46
CA CYS A 425 23.74 11.91 -38.89
C CYS A 425 22.88 12.86 -39.72
N ILE A 426 22.78 14.12 -39.26
CA ILE A 426 22.14 15.22 -39.97
C ILE A 426 23.20 15.95 -40.79
N LYS A 427 22.91 16.10 -42.08
CA LYS A 427 23.81 16.72 -43.05
C LYS A 427 23.86 18.24 -42.95
N ALA A 428 25.01 18.81 -43.27
CA ALA A 428 25.25 20.25 -43.27
C ALA A 428 24.21 21.02 -44.10
N GLU A 429 23.79 20.47 -45.25
CA GLU A 429 22.78 21.08 -46.12
C GLU A 429 21.41 21.20 -45.43
N GLU A 430 21.05 20.22 -44.59
CA GLU A 430 19.79 20.26 -43.84
C GLU A 430 19.85 21.31 -42.72
N ILE A 431 21.00 21.41 -42.04
CA ILE A 431 21.24 22.42 -41.00
C ILE A 431 21.18 23.82 -41.61
N GLU A 432 21.90 24.04 -42.71
CA GLU A 432 21.86 25.29 -43.47
C GLU A 432 20.42 25.66 -43.85
N ARG A 433 19.69 24.71 -44.47
CA ARG A 433 18.33 24.92 -44.96
C ARG A 433 17.36 25.27 -43.84
N LYS A 434 17.33 24.50 -42.75
CA LYS A 434 16.40 24.73 -41.63
C LYS A 434 16.73 26.03 -40.89
N VAL A 435 18.00 26.34 -40.69
CA VAL A 435 18.42 27.61 -40.10
C VAL A 435 17.94 28.76 -40.99
N ARG A 436 18.23 28.75 -42.30
CA ARG A 436 17.77 29.79 -43.22
C ARG A 436 16.25 29.90 -43.28
N LEU A 437 15.53 28.77 -43.22
CA LEU A 437 14.07 28.73 -43.24
C LEU A 437 13.45 29.50 -42.04
N VAL A 438 13.98 29.30 -40.83
CA VAL A 438 13.49 30.00 -39.63
C VAL A 438 13.80 31.49 -39.66
N PHE A 439 14.88 31.92 -40.32
CA PHE A 439 15.17 33.34 -40.52
C PHE A 439 14.50 33.94 -41.76
N GLY A 440 13.81 33.11 -42.56
CA GLY A 440 13.02 33.54 -43.71
C GLY A 440 11.74 34.32 -43.33
N ALA A 441 11.10 34.90 -44.35
CA ALA A 441 9.96 35.80 -44.19
C ALA A 441 8.66 35.09 -43.80
N ASP A 442 8.37 33.91 -44.35
CA ASP A 442 7.07 33.25 -44.15
C ASP A 442 7.07 32.36 -42.89
N GLU A 443 7.75 31.22 -42.96
CA GLU A 443 7.73 30.21 -41.90
C GLU A 443 8.40 30.71 -40.61
N GLY A 444 9.48 31.47 -40.75
CA GLY A 444 10.15 32.12 -39.64
C GLY A 444 9.28 33.11 -38.87
N LEU A 445 8.48 33.92 -39.59
CA LEU A 445 7.57 34.88 -38.96
C LEU A 445 6.43 34.16 -38.24
N ARG A 446 5.90 33.08 -38.83
CA ARG A 446 4.88 32.22 -38.22
C ARG A 446 5.36 31.65 -36.89
N LEU A 447 6.56 31.05 -36.87
CA LEU A 447 7.15 30.46 -35.67
C LEU A 447 7.44 31.50 -34.58
N ARG A 448 8.04 32.65 -34.94
CA ARG A 448 8.28 33.75 -33.99
C ARG A 448 6.99 34.32 -33.41
N LYS A 449 5.95 34.48 -34.22
CA LYS A 449 4.64 34.95 -33.75
C LYS A 449 4.07 33.98 -32.73
N ARG A 450 4.07 32.67 -33.03
CA ARG A 450 3.57 31.65 -32.10
C ARG A 450 4.39 31.58 -30.81
N ALA A 451 5.72 31.70 -30.91
CA ALA A 451 6.60 31.74 -29.73
C ALA A 451 6.26 32.92 -28.81
N LEU A 452 6.02 34.10 -29.38
CA LEU A 452 5.60 35.29 -28.61
C LEU A 452 4.20 35.15 -28.00
N GLU A 453 3.27 34.46 -28.67
CA GLU A 453 1.95 34.13 -28.10
C GLU A 453 2.10 33.22 -26.88
N LEU A 454 2.87 32.14 -27.00
CA LEU A 454 3.13 31.22 -25.89
C LEU A 454 3.89 31.87 -24.73
N LYS A 455 4.76 32.84 -25.02
CA LYS A 455 5.39 33.67 -23.97
C LYS A 455 4.35 34.46 -23.18
N LYS A 456 3.39 35.11 -23.85
CA LYS A 456 2.30 35.84 -23.18
C LYS A 456 1.40 34.91 -22.37
N GLU A 457 1.10 33.73 -22.91
CA GLU A 457 0.35 32.69 -22.18
C GLU A 457 1.12 32.22 -20.94
N THR A 458 2.45 32.10 -21.03
CA THR A 458 3.33 31.77 -19.91
C THR A 458 3.28 32.85 -18.83
N GLU A 459 3.39 34.13 -19.22
CA GLU A 459 3.29 35.26 -18.30
C GLU A 459 1.93 35.25 -17.57
N ALA A 460 0.82 35.10 -18.32
CA ALA A 460 -0.53 35.03 -17.77
C ALA A 460 -0.75 33.83 -16.82
N ALA A 461 -0.14 32.68 -17.11
CA ALA A 461 -0.25 31.49 -16.25
C ALA A 461 0.43 31.68 -14.88
N LEU A 462 1.45 32.54 -14.81
CA LEU A 462 2.25 32.80 -13.61
C LEU A 462 1.80 34.01 -12.80
N GLU A 463 0.90 34.85 -13.33
CA GLU A 463 0.23 35.95 -12.60
C GLU A 463 -0.54 35.45 -11.36
N GLU A 464 -0.90 36.34 -10.44
CA GLU A 464 -1.51 36.01 -9.14
C GLU A 464 -2.80 35.16 -9.28
N ASP A 465 -3.63 35.48 -10.28
CA ASP A 465 -4.84 34.73 -10.64
C ASP A 465 -4.62 33.74 -11.81
N GLY A 466 -3.35 33.53 -12.19
CA GLY A 466 -2.95 32.67 -13.29
C GLY A 466 -3.21 31.19 -13.01
N SER A 467 -3.36 30.40 -14.08
CA SER A 467 -3.72 28.98 -13.97
C SER A 467 -2.78 28.16 -13.09
N SER A 468 -1.49 28.50 -13.10
CA SER A 468 -0.47 27.73 -12.37
C SER A 468 -0.46 28.06 -10.89
N GLN A 469 -0.70 29.32 -10.53
CA GLN A 469 -0.93 29.72 -9.13
C GLN A 469 -2.20 29.08 -8.60
N ALA A 470 -3.30 29.14 -9.37
CA ALA A 470 -4.56 28.52 -9.00
C ALA A 470 -4.43 27.00 -8.79
N ALA A 471 -3.72 26.30 -9.68
CA ALA A 471 -3.46 24.86 -9.54
C ALA A 471 -2.62 24.54 -8.29
N PHE A 472 -1.61 25.36 -7.97
CA PHE A 472 -0.82 25.16 -6.76
C PHE A 472 -1.62 25.44 -5.48
N LEU A 473 -2.45 26.48 -5.46
CA LEU A 473 -3.38 26.77 -4.37
C LEU A 473 -4.40 25.66 -4.16
N GLN A 474 -4.93 25.07 -5.25
CA GLN A 474 -5.78 23.90 -5.17
C GLN A 474 -5.05 22.72 -4.52
N PHE A 475 -3.81 22.45 -4.93
CA PHE A 475 -2.98 21.42 -4.30
C PHE A 475 -2.81 21.67 -2.79
N LEU A 476 -2.51 22.90 -2.35
CA LEU A 476 -2.39 23.23 -0.93
C LEU A 476 -3.73 23.03 -0.18
N SER A 477 -4.85 23.42 -0.80
CA SER A 477 -6.19 23.20 -0.26
C SER A 477 -6.48 21.71 -0.08
N ASP A 478 -6.15 20.87 -1.06
CA ASP A 478 -6.40 19.44 -1.01
C ASP A 478 -5.55 18.76 0.07
N VAL A 479 -4.29 19.19 0.25
CA VAL A 479 -3.46 18.72 1.37
C VAL A 479 -4.08 19.11 2.72
N LYS A 480 -4.57 20.35 2.84
CA LYS A 480 -5.21 20.85 4.06
C LYS A 480 -6.49 20.07 4.36
N GLN A 481 -7.38 19.89 3.39
CA GLN A 481 -8.60 19.09 3.53
C GLN A 481 -8.29 17.65 3.91
N LEU A 482 -7.26 17.02 3.35
CA LEU A 482 -6.84 15.67 3.74
C LEU A 482 -6.42 15.61 5.21
N ARG A 483 -5.69 16.63 5.68
CA ARG A 483 -5.29 16.73 7.10
C ARG A 483 -6.47 16.99 8.01
N GLU A 484 -7.41 17.84 7.59
CA GLU A 484 -8.64 18.14 8.32
C GLU A 484 -9.57 16.92 8.35
N ASN A 485 -9.78 16.23 7.23
CA ASN A 485 -10.54 14.99 7.17
C ASN A 485 -9.93 13.89 8.04
N ARG A 486 -8.60 13.75 8.04
CA ARG A 486 -7.91 12.85 8.99
C ARG A 486 -8.02 13.33 10.44
N ALA A 487 -8.06 14.64 10.66
CA ALA A 487 -8.32 15.22 11.97
C ALA A 487 -9.80 15.07 12.41
N MET A 488 -10.72 14.77 11.49
CA MET A 488 -12.14 14.57 11.76
C MET A 488 -12.51 13.08 11.91
N LYS A 489 -11.66 12.16 11.46
CA LYS A 489 -11.92 10.71 11.58
C LYS A 489 -11.99 10.27 13.04
N GLN A 490 -13.05 9.55 13.35
CA GLN A 490 -13.25 8.92 14.65
C GLN A 490 -12.42 7.62 14.72
N THR A 491 -11.84 7.35 15.88
CA THR A 491 -10.95 6.20 16.09
C THR A 491 -11.69 5.06 16.78
N VAL A 492 -11.71 3.87 16.19
CA VAL A 492 -12.20 2.65 16.84
C VAL A 492 -11.01 1.88 17.41
N VAL A 493 -11.12 1.45 18.65
CA VAL A 493 -10.11 0.60 19.28
C VAL A 493 -10.62 -0.83 19.37
N LEU A 494 -9.83 -1.77 18.88
CA LEU A 494 -10.10 -3.20 18.97
C LEU A 494 -9.16 -3.83 20.01
N TYR A 495 -9.70 -4.57 20.97
CA TYR A 495 -8.93 -5.17 22.07
C TYR A 495 -9.17 -6.70 22.14
N PRO A 496 -8.44 -7.49 21.33
CA PRO A 496 -8.55 -8.94 21.33
C PRO A 496 -7.83 -9.58 22.51
N SER A 497 -8.33 -10.73 22.95
CA SER A 497 -7.57 -11.64 23.82
C SER A 497 -6.48 -12.38 23.04
N ALA A 498 -5.56 -13.04 23.76
CA ALA A 498 -4.45 -13.76 23.14
C ALA A 498 -4.96 -15.03 22.43
N GLY A 499 -4.62 -15.19 21.14
CA GLY A 499 -5.06 -16.33 20.35
C GLY A 499 -5.25 -16.00 18.88
N ALA A 500 -4.76 -16.85 17.96
CA ALA A 500 -5.05 -16.68 16.54
C ALA A 500 -6.57 -16.67 16.27
N GLY A 501 -7.34 -17.46 17.02
CA GLY A 501 -8.80 -17.52 16.93
C GLY A 501 -9.55 -16.26 17.35
N HIS A 502 -8.90 -15.33 18.06
CA HIS A 502 -9.47 -14.05 18.47
C HIS A 502 -8.92 -12.90 17.61
N ILE A 503 -7.61 -12.90 17.40
CA ILE A 503 -6.88 -11.85 16.69
C ILE A 503 -7.25 -11.80 15.20
N ILE A 504 -7.31 -12.95 14.51
CA ILE A 504 -7.61 -13.01 13.07
C ILE A 504 -9.00 -12.43 12.76
N PRO A 505 -10.11 -12.93 13.35
CA PRO A 505 -11.44 -12.41 13.02
C PRO A 505 -11.62 -10.94 13.45
N MET A 506 -10.97 -10.49 14.53
CA MET A 506 -10.99 -9.07 14.91
C MET A 506 -10.17 -8.21 13.94
N GLY A 507 -9.08 -8.73 13.37
CA GLY A 507 -8.36 -8.09 12.26
C GLY A 507 -9.21 -7.97 11.00
N GLU A 508 -10.02 -8.97 10.67
CA GLU A 508 -10.99 -8.88 9.57
C GLU A 508 -12.11 -7.87 9.87
N LEU A 509 -12.60 -7.80 11.13
CA LEU A 509 -13.53 -6.76 11.57
C LEU A 509 -12.93 -5.35 11.39
N ALA A 510 -11.63 -5.18 11.65
CA ALA A 510 -10.92 -3.91 11.44
C ALA A 510 -11.05 -3.41 10.00
N LYS A 511 -10.94 -4.31 9.01
CA LYS A 511 -11.11 -3.97 7.59
C LYS A 511 -12.51 -3.43 7.31
N VAL A 512 -13.54 -3.99 7.96
CA VAL A 512 -14.92 -3.50 7.83
C VAL A 512 -15.05 -2.06 8.34
N PHE A 513 -14.44 -1.71 9.47
CA PHE A 513 -14.39 -0.33 9.97
C PHE A 513 -13.60 0.61 9.05
N LEU A 514 -12.43 0.19 8.58
CA LEU A 514 -11.57 0.98 7.68
C LEU A 514 -12.31 1.33 6.38
N ASN A 515 -13.06 0.38 5.82
CA ASN A 515 -13.88 0.57 4.62
C ASN A 515 -15.02 1.59 4.83
N ARG A 516 -15.41 1.87 6.07
CA ARG A 516 -16.38 2.92 6.44
C ARG A 516 -15.73 4.24 6.85
N GLY A 517 -14.40 4.37 6.66
CA GLY A 517 -13.68 5.61 6.87
C GLY A 517 -13.21 5.87 8.31
N TYR A 518 -13.37 4.91 9.23
CA TYR A 518 -12.83 5.02 10.59
C TYR A 518 -11.31 4.80 10.61
N ASP A 519 -10.63 5.43 11.55
CA ASP A 519 -9.26 5.01 11.91
C ASP A 519 -9.37 3.86 12.90
N VAL A 520 -8.61 2.77 12.69
CA VAL A 520 -8.67 1.59 13.54
C VAL A 520 -7.32 1.35 14.20
N THR A 521 -7.33 1.22 15.53
CA THR A 521 -6.17 0.75 16.28
C THR A 521 -6.49 -0.56 16.99
N MET A 522 -5.74 -1.61 16.68
CA MET A 522 -5.83 -2.86 17.40
C MET A 522 -4.77 -2.90 18.51
N VAL A 523 -5.23 -3.04 19.75
CA VAL A 523 -4.40 -3.04 20.95
C VAL A 523 -4.13 -4.47 21.38
N ILE A 524 -2.86 -4.89 21.34
CA ILE A 524 -2.47 -6.28 21.59
C ILE A 524 -1.78 -6.38 22.95
N VAL A 525 -2.22 -7.35 23.75
CA VAL A 525 -1.50 -7.79 24.94
C VAL A 525 -0.29 -8.63 24.52
N PRO A 526 0.94 -8.30 24.93
CA PRO A 526 2.12 -9.12 24.64
C PRO A 526 1.89 -10.58 25.05
N PRO A 527 2.22 -11.56 24.19
CA PRO A 527 2.00 -12.96 24.52
C PRO A 527 2.85 -13.36 25.74
N PRO A 528 2.27 -14.01 26.76
CA PRO A 528 3.02 -14.48 27.93
C PRO A 528 3.96 -15.67 27.65
N PHE A 529 3.90 -16.30 26.47
CA PHE A 529 4.67 -17.51 26.12
C PHE A 529 5.41 -17.36 24.79
N LYS A 530 6.57 -18.03 24.70
CA LYS A 530 7.31 -18.25 23.45
C LYS A 530 6.68 -19.41 22.66
N SER A 531 5.46 -19.23 22.12
CA SER A 531 4.83 -20.22 21.24
C SER A 531 4.77 -19.70 19.80
N ALA A 532 5.13 -20.53 18.82
CA ALA A 532 5.04 -20.20 17.39
C ALA A 532 3.59 -19.92 16.94
N ALA A 533 2.60 -20.50 17.62
CA ALA A 533 1.17 -20.29 17.34
C ALA A 533 0.60 -18.97 17.91
N LEU A 534 1.32 -18.33 18.85
CA LEU A 534 0.89 -17.13 19.59
C LEU A 534 1.96 -16.00 19.55
N GLY A 535 3.03 -16.18 18.78
CA GLY A 535 4.23 -15.35 18.83
C GLY A 535 4.14 -14.04 18.05
N ALA A 536 5.17 -13.19 18.22
CA ALA A 536 5.35 -11.90 17.55
C ALA A 536 5.17 -11.97 16.02
N SER A 537 5.50 -13.11 15.40
CA SER A 537 5.33 -13.35 13.96
C SER A 537 3.89 -13.27 13.46
N ASN A 538 2.89 -13.53 14.31
CA ASN A 538 1.47 -13.36 13.94
C ASN A 538 1.06 -11.89 13.96
N VAL A 539 1.56 -11.12 14.92
CA VAL A 539 1.34 -9.67 15.00
C VAL A 539 2.01 -8.96 13.83
N GLU A 540 3.25 -9.35 13.51
CA GLU A 540 3.99 -8.83 12.36
C GLU A 540 3.32 -9.20 11.03
N ARG A 541 2.90 -10.46 10.85
CA ARG A 541 2.13 -10.88 9.67
C ARG A 541 0.81 -10.11 9.53
N LEU A 542 0.11 -9.89 10.63
CA LEU A 542 -1.13 -9.13 10.64
C LEU A 542 -0.91 -7.65 10.33
N ALA A 543 0.17 -7.06 10.86
CA ALA A 543 0.59 -5.69 10.55
C ALA A 543 0.94 -5.55 9.06
N ALA A 544 1.74 -6.48 8.53
CA ALA A 544 2.15 -6.52 7.13
C ALA A 544 0.95 -6.70 6.19
N ALA A 545 0.01 -7.57 6.54
CA ALA A 545 -1.20 -7.80 5.76
C ALA A 545 -2.21 -6.63 5.82
N ASN A 546 -2.07 -5.71 6.78
CA ASN A 546 -3.03 -4.63 7.03
C ASN A 546 -2.34 -3.27 7.29
N PRO A 547 -1.62 -2.69 6.32
CA PRO A 547 -0.85 -1.46 6.54
C PRO A 547 -1.70 -0.23 6.88
N SER A 548 -3.00 -0.27 6.59
CA SER A 548 -3.96 0.79 6.92
C SER A 548 -4.45 0.75 8.38
N MET A 549 -4.23 -0.34 9.11
CA MET A 549 -4.59 -0.50 10.52
C MET A 549 -3.39 -0.18 11.41
N SER A 550 -3.59 0.59 12.48
CA SER A 550 -2.56 0.77 13.49
C SER A 550 -2.56 -0.40 14.46
N ILE A 551 -1.39 -0.94 14.81
CA ILE A 551 -1.25 -1.96 15.85
C ILE A 551 -0.46 -1.35 17.01
N HIS A 552 -1.03 -1.42 18.20
CA HIS A 552 -0.41 -0.95 19.42
C HIS A 552 -0.20 -2.11 20.39
N VAL A 553 1.06 -2.50 20.60
CA VAL A 553 1.40 -3.53 21.58
C VAL A 553 1.58 -2.86 22.95
N LEU A 554 0.79 -3.30 23.94
CA LEU A 554 0.86 -2.73 25.29
C LEU A 554 2.23 -3.02 25.93
N PRO A 555 2.78 -2.11 26.76
CA PRO A 555 4.04 -2.36 27.45
C PRO A 555 3.95 -3.62 28.33
N PRO A 556 4.94 -4.52 28.30
CA PRO A 556 4.89 -5.79 29.01
C PRO A 556 4.82 -5.58 30.53
N ILE A 557 4.05 -6.43 31.21
CA ILE A 557 3.99 -6.53 32.68
C ILE A 557 4.53 -7.89 33.14
N PRO A 558 4.97 -8.03 34.41
CA PRO A 558 5.46 -9.31 34.93
C PRO A 558 4.41 -10.42 34.73
N ALA A 559 4.80 -11.48 34.02
CA ALA A 559 3.93 -12.63 33.81
C ALA A 559 3.76 -13.44 35.11
N PRO A 560 2.55 -13.98 35.40
CA PRO A 560 2.35 -14.95 36.47
C PRO A 560 3.29 -16.16 36.34
N ASP A 561 3.61 -16.80 37.47
CA ASP A 561 4.31 -18.10 37.43
C ASP A 561 3.33 -19.19 36.97
N PHE A 562 3.24 -19.36 35.65
CA PHE A 562 2.38 -20.35 35.03
C PHE A 562 2.83 -21.81 35.28
N ALA A 563 4.12 -22.05 35.54
CA ALA A 563 4.66 -23.39 35.71
C ALA A 563 4.53 -23.89 37.16
N GLY A 564 4.85 -23.03 38.13
CA GLY A 564 4.87 -23.33 39.56
C GLY A 564 3.57 -23.04 40.31
N SER A 565 2.61 -22.34 39.71
CA SER A 565 1.31 -22.07 40.34
C SER A 565 0.42 -23.32 40.42
N ALA A 566 -0.32 -23.42 41.53
CA ALA A 566 -1.38 -24.41 41.71
C ALA A 566 -2.70 -24.01 41.02
N LYS A 567 -2.83 -22.76 40.57
CA LYS A 567 -4.03 -22.29 39.86
C LYS A 567 -4.07 -22.81 38.43
N HIS A 568 -5.28 -22.97 37.89
CA HIS A 568 -5.48 -23.34 36.49
C HIS A 568 -4.82 -22.31 35.56
N PRO A 569 -4.02 -22.73 34.54
CA PRO A 569 -3.35 -21.84 33.60
C PRO A 569 -4.25 -20.80 32.95
N PHE A 570 -5.48 -21.17 32.61
CA PHE A 570 -6.45 -20.25 32.01
C PHE A 570 -6.88 -19.13 32.98
N LEU A 571 -7.02 -19.43 34.29
CA LEU A 571 -7.30 -18.39 35.29
C LEU A 571 -6.17 -17.37 35.39
N LEU A 572 -4.92 -17.83 35.30
CA LEU A 572 -3.74 -16.95 35.31
C LEU A 572 -3.72 -16.06 34.06
N LEU A 573 -4.12 -16.57 32.89
CA LEU A 573 -4.25 -15.79 31.67
C LEU A 573 -5.32 -14.68 31.81
N LEU A 574 -6.49 -15.01 32.35
CA LEU A 574 -7.56 -14.03 32.60
C LEU A 574 -7.11 -12.97 33.62
N GLN A 575 -6.41 -13.36 34.68
CA GLN A 575 -5.81 -12.42 35.64
C GLN A 575 -4.79 -11.50 34.97
N LEU A 576 -3.95 -12.03 34.07
CA LEU A 576 -2.98 -11.23 33.32
C LEU A 576 -3.70 -10.19 32.44
N ILE A 577 -4.73 -10.59 31.68
CA ILE A 577 -5.53 -9.66 30.84
C ILE A 577 -6.12 -8.54 31.71
N ARG A 578 -6.64 -8.87 32.90
CA ARG A 578 -7.16 -7.86 33.86
C ARG A 578 -6.10 -6.88 34.31
N GLN A 579 -4.86 -7.33 34.56
CA GLN A 579 -3.76 -6.42 34.93
C GLN A 579 -3.37 -5.49 33.78
N TYR A 580 -3.46 -5.95 32.52
CA TYR A 580 -3.20 -5.11 31.36
C TYR A 580 -4.24 -3.98 31.17
N ASN A 581 -5.41 -4.05 31.81
CA ASN A 581 -6.43 -3.00 31.71
C ASN A 581 -5.94 -1.64 32.25
N GLU A 582 -4.97 -1.59 33.17
CA GLU A 582 -4.33 -0.34 33.57
C GLU A 582 -3.52 0.29 32.43
N LYS A 583 -2.82 -0.54 31.65
CA LYS A 583 -2.08 -0.09 30.46
C LYS A 583 -3.02 0.31 29.32
N LEU A 584 -4.09 -0.45 29.13
CA LEU A 584 -5.17 -0.08 28.22
C LEU A 584 -5.78 1.27 28.60
N GLU A 585 -6.08 1.51 29.88
CA GLU A 585 -6.61 2.79 30.35
C GLU A 585 -5.67 3.95 29.99
N SER A 586 -4.38 3.80 30.30
CA SER A 586 -3.37 4.81 29.96
C SER A 586 -3.30 5.07 28.46
N PHE A 587 -3.34 4.02 27.64
CA PHE A 587 -3.35 4.13 26.18
C PHE A 587 -4.61 4.85 25.69
N LEU A 588 -5.79 4.45 26.12
CA LEU A 588 -7.05 5.07 25.71
C LEU A 588 -7.12 6.56 26.11
N ARG A 589 -6.57 6.94 27.28
CA ARG A 589 -6.43 8.36 27.69
C ARG A 589 -5.50 9.17 26.79
N SER A 590 -4.52 8.52 26.15
CA SER A 590 -3.58 9.17 25.21
C SER A 590 -4.19 9.44 23.84
N ILE A 591 -5.29 8.75 23.49
CA ILE A 591 -5.99 9.00 22.24
C ILE A 591 -6.68 10.37 22.36
N PRO A 592 -6.58 11.27 21.37
CA PRO A 592 -7.34 12.53 21.36
C PRO A 592 -8.84 12.29 21.57
N ARG A 593 -9.65 13.33 21.91
CA ARG A 593 -11.12 13.28 22.12
C ARG A 593 -11.95 12.85 20.86
N ARG A 594 -11.61 11.70 20.28
CA ARG A 594 -12.08 11.13 19.00
C ARG A 594 -12.32 9.63 19.09
N LEU A 595 -12.09 9.02 20.26
CA LEU A 595 -12.37 7.61 20.50
C LEU A 595 -13.86 7.36 20.25
N HIS A 596 -14.15 6.61 19.20
CA HIS A 596 -15.49 6.30 18.72
C HIS A 596 -16.17 5.30 19.66
N SER A 597 -15.52 4.17 19.84
CA SER A 597 -15.99 3.00 20.57
C SER A 597 -14.79 2.10 20.86
N LEU A 598 -14.94 1.28 21.90
CA LEU A 598 -14.03 0.19 22.22
C LEU A 598 -14.73 -1.13 21.88
N VAL A 599 -14.15 -1.95 21.01
CA VAL A 599 -14.63 -3.30 20.72
C VAL A 599 -13.71 -4.30 21.40
N ILE A 600 -14.24 -5.03 22.37
CA ILE A 600 -13.49 -5.97 23.20
C ILE A 600 -13.82 -7.41 22.83
N ASP A 601 -12.86 -8.31 22.94
CA ASP A 601 -13.14 -9.74 22.87
C ASP A 601 -13.92 -10.24 24.11
N MET A 602 -14.59 -11.39 23.97
CA MET A 602 -15.34 -12.03 25.05
C MET A 602 -14.53 -12.33 26.32
N PHE A 603 -13.21 -12.48 26.26
CA PHE A 603 -12.36 -12.66 27.46
C PHE A 603 -11.82 -11.34 28.03
N CYS A 604 -12.12 -10.22 27.39
CA CYS A 604 -11.66 -8.88 27.76
C CYS A 604 -12.76 -8.03 28.43
N VAL A 605 -13.85 -8.65 28.93
CA VAL A 605 -15.03 -7.98 29.50
C VAL A 605 -14.74 -7.02 30.64
N ASP A 606 -13.66 -7.23 31.40
CA ASP A 606 -13.26 -6.29 32.45
C ASP A 606 -12.76 -4.93 31.92
N ALA A 607 -12.54 -4.80 30.62
CA ALA A 607 -12.28 -3.51 29.99
C ALA A 607 -13.52 -2.60 29.95
N LEU A 608 -14.73 -3.13 30.23
CA LEU A 608 -15.93 -2.32 30.47
C LEU A 608 -15.69 -1.27 31.57
N ASP A 609 -15.02 -1.67 32.65
CA ASP A 609 -14.72 -0.78 33.77
C ASP A 609 -13.73 0.33 33.37
N VAL A 610 -12.79 0.03 32.45
CA VAL A 610 -11.86 1.02 31.89
C VAL A 610 -12.62 2.09 31.12
N ALA A 611 -13.56 1.70 30.26
CA ALA A 611 -14.36 2.64 29.49
C ALA A 611 -15.26 3.52 30.38
N GLY A 612 -15.79 2.96 31.48
CA GLY A 612 -16.53 3.72 32.49
C GLY A 612 -15.71 4.86 33.09
N LYS A 613 -14.42 4.62 33.40
CA LYS A 613 -13.49 5.66 33.91
C LYS A 613 -13.10 6.73 32.89
N LEU A 614 -13.39 6.52 31.60
CA LEU A 614 -13.08 7.45 30.50
C LEU A 614 -14.24 8.38 30.15
N GLY A 615 -15.30 8.41 30.97
CA GLY A 615 -16.48 9.23 30.72
C GLY A 615 -17.51 8.56 29.82
N GLY A 616 -17.59 7.21 29.85
CA GLY A 616 -18.66 6.45 29.21
C GLY A 616 -18.44 6.16 27.72
N VAL A 617 -17.22 5.83 27.30
CA VAL A 617 -16.97 5.38 25.91
C VAL A 617 -17.83 4.14 25.61
N PRO A 618 -18.61 4.12 24.51
CA PRO A 618 -19.41 2.94 24.16
C PRO A 618 -18.53 1.71 23.94
N VAL A 619 -18.83 0.64 24.68
CA VAL A 619 -18.11 -0.63 24.60
C VAL A 619 -18.99 -1.69 23.96
N TYR A 620 -18.44 -2.44 23.01
CA TYR A 620 -19.12 -3.53 22.34
C TYR A 620 -18.31 -4.82 22.49
N THR A 621 -18.99 -5.92 22.74
CA THR A 621 -18.34 -7.23 22.79
C THR A 621 -18.32 -7.85 21.40
N PHE A 622 -17.16 -8.32 20.95
CA PHE A 622 -17.03 -9.16 19.78
C PHE A 622 -16.99 -10.63 20.21
N SER A 623 -17.94 -11.42 19.71
CA SER A 623 -17.97 -12.87 19.82
C SER A 623 -17.34 -13.46 18.55
N PRO A 624 -16.11 -14.01 18.63
CA PRO A 624 -15.51 -14.72 17.51
C PRO A 624 -16.15 -16.09 17.27
N SER A 625 -17.09 -16.54 18.11
CA SER A 625 -17.91 -17.75 17.93
C SER A 625 -19.29 -17.44 17.34
N GLY A 626 -20.03 -18.48 16.93
CA GLY A 626 -21.36 -18.38 16.34
C GLY A 626 -22.47 -17.97 17.32
N ALA A 627 -23.61 -17.54 16.77
CA ALA A 627 -24.78 -17.15 17.55
C ALA A 627 -25.37 -18.33 18.36
N SER A 628 -25.26 -19.56 17.86
CA SER A 628 -25.72 -20.76 18.58
C SER A 628 -24.90 -20.99 19.86
N ALA A 629 -23.58 -20.84 19.77
CA ALA A 629 -22.71 -20.92 20.96
C ALA A 629 -23.02 -19.77 21.93
N LEU A 630 -23.14 -18.54 21.42
CA LEU A 630 -23.50 -17.38 22.23
C LEU A 630 -24.84 -17.57 22.96
N ALA A 631 -25.85 -18.13 22.30
CA ALA A 631 -27.16 -18.42 22.90
C ALA A 631 -27.05 -19.39 24.10
N VAL A 632 -26.23 -20.43 23.99
CA VAL A 632 -25.98 -21.38 25.08
C VAL A 632 -25.20 -20.72 26.21
N LEU A 633 -24.10 -20.02 25.89
CA LEU A 633 -23.24 -19.33 26.88
C LEU A 633 -24.00 -18.25 27.67
N THR A 634 -24.96 -17.58 27.03
CA THR A 634 -25.79 -16.56 27.67
C THR A 634 -26.85 -17.15 28.60
N GLN A 635 -27.34 -18.36 28.31
CA GLN A 635 -28.33 -19.07 29.15
C GLN A 635 -27.70 -19.85 30.32
N LEU A 636 -26.41 -20.21 30.19
CA LEU A 636 -25.67 -21.01 31.17
C LEU A 636 -25.63 -20.45 32.60
N PRO A 637 -25.38 -19.14 32.83
CA PRO A 637 -25.43 -18.59 34.19
C PRO A 637 -26.76 -18.82 34.89
N THR A 638 -27.88 -18.69 34.18
CA THR A 638 -29.23 -18.95 34.71
C THR A 638 -29.45 -20.43 34.98
N LEU A 639 -28.95 -21.31 34.12
CA LEU A 639 -29.02 -22.76 34.33
C LEU A 639 -28.21 -23.20 35.55
N MET A 640 -27.05 -22.57 35.78
CA MET A 640 -26.14 -22.88 36.88
C MET A 640 -26.55 -22.26 38.22
N ALA A 641 -27.34 -21.19 38.19
CA ALA A 641 -27.79 -20.49 39.38
C ALA A 641 -28.55 -21.42 40.35
N GLY A 642 -28.05 -21.52 41.58
CA GLY A 642 -28.67 -22.32 42.64
C GLY A 642 -28.49 -23.84 42.52
N ARG A 643 -27.71 -24.33 41.54
CA ARG A 643 -27.37 -25.76 41.45
C ARG A 643 -26.44 -26.17 42.59
N GLN A 644 -26.70 -27.34 43.18
CA GLN A 644 -25.83 -27.94 44.20
C GLN A 644 -24.75 -28.85 43.61
N THR A 645 -24.83 -29.18 42.32
CA THR A 645 -23.86 -30.04 41.65
C THR A 645 -23.50 -29.53 40.25
N GLY A 646 -22.29 -29.89 39.78
CA GLY A 646 -21.80 -29.55 38.45
C GLY A 646 -22.57 -30.24 37.33
N LEU A 647 -22.33 -29.83 36.08
CA LEU A 647 -22.99 -30.42 34.91
C LEU A 647 -22.34 -31.74 34.47
N LYS A 648 -21.12 -32.03 34.93
CA LYS A 648 -20.41 -33.29 34.67
C LYS A 648 -21.20 -34.53 35.07
N GLU A 649 -21.96 -34.44 36.16
CA GLU A 649 -22.82 -35.54 36.67
C GLU A 649 -23.97 -35.89 35.73
N LEU A 650 -24.36 -34.97 34.85
CA LEU A 650 -25.43 -35.20 33.88
C LEU A 650 -24.96 -36.06 32.70
N GLY A 651 -23.66 -36.29 32.52
CA GLY A 651 -23.09 -37.07 31.42
C GLY A 651 -23.61 -36.59 30.06
N ASP A 652 -24.18 -37.51 29.28
CA ASP A 652 -24.74 -37.20 27.95
C ASP A 652 -26.25 -36.85 27.97
N THR A 653 -26.79 -36.50 29.14
CA THR A 653 -28.16 -35.98 29.23
C THR A 653 -28.30 -34.77 28.31
N ARG A 654 -29.28 -34.80 27.40
CA ARG A 654 -29.50 -33.70 26.45
C ARG A 654 -30.16 -32.53 27.17
N LEU A 655 -29.46 -31.40 27.19
CA LEU A 655 -29.92 -30.13 27.72
C LEU A 655 -30.63 -29.35 26.62
N GLU A 656 -31.76 -28.73 26.98
CA GLU A 656 -32.50 -27.84 26.09
C GLU A 656 -32.11 -26.39 26.35
N PHE A 657 -31.71 -25.69 25.29
CA PHE A 657 -31.45 -24.25 25.29
C PHE A 657 -32.29 -23.62 24.19
N ARG A 658 -32.83 -22.42 24.45
CA ARG A 658 -33.63 -21.72 23.44
C ARG A 658 -32.76 -21.36 22.23
N GLY A 659 -33.31 -21.60 21.04
CA GLY A 659 -32.69 -21.21 19.77
C GLY A 659 -31.74 -22.24 19.14
N VAL A 660 -31.40 -23.32 19.85
CA VAL A 660 -30.44 -24.33 19.38
C VAL A 660 -31.00 -25.75 19.53
N PRO A 661 -30.46 -26.75 18.79
CA PRO A 661 -30.78 -28.16 19.03
C PRO A 661 -30.39 -28.59 20.46
N PRO A 662 -31.12 -29.53 21.10
CA PRO A 662 -30.71 -30.09 22.38
C PRO A 662 -29.32 -30.69 22.28
N LEU A 663 -28.43 -30.44 23.26
CA LEU A 663 -27.05 -30.94 23.22
C LEU A 663 -26.69 -31.71 24.50
N PRO A 664 -25.84 -32.76 24.41
CA PRO A 664 -25.35 -33.49 25.59
C PRO A 664 -24.68 -32.53 26.58
N ALA A 665 -24.92 -32.69 27.88
CA ALA A 665 -24.26 -31.85 28.89
C ALA A 665 -22.73 -31.94 28.80
N SER A 666 -22.18 -33.12 28.53
CA SER A 666 -20.76 -33.39 28.27
C SER A 666 -20.14 -32.61 27.08
N HIS A 667 -20.98 -32.03 26.21
CA HIS A 667 -20.52 -31.23 25.07
C HIS A 667 -20.36 -29.74 25.40
N LEU A 668 -20.77 -29.30 26.59
CA LEU A 668 -20.48 -27.95 27.05
C LEU A 668 -18.97 -27.76 27.28
N VAL A 669 -18.54 -26.50 27.33
CA VAL A 669 -17.15 -26.11 27.60
C VAL A 669 -16.67 -26.77 28.90
N ALA A 670 -15.53 -27.47 28.84
CA ALA A 670 -15.06 -28.35 29.92
C ALA A 670 -14.95 -27.65 31.28
N GLU A 671 -14.50 -26.40 31.26
CA GLU A 671 -14.36 -25.51 32.42
C GLU A 671 -15.69 -25.21 33.13
N LEU A 672 -16.83 -25.38 32.45
CA LEU A 672 -18.19 -25.16 32.97
C LEU A 672 -18.86 -26.44 33.47
N LEU A 673 -18.25 -27.61 33.25
CA LEU A 673 -18.80 -28.90 33.70
C LEU A 673 -18.60 -29.12 35.19
N GLU A 674 -17.57 -28.49 35.76
CA GLU A 674 -17.21 -28.60 37.16
C GLU A 674 -18.23 -27.92 38.09
N HIS A 675 -18.07 -28.11 39.39
CA HIS A 675 -19.01 -27.58 40.39
C HIS A 675 -19.13 -26.04 40.27
N PRO A 676 -20.34 -25.44 40.35
CA PRO A 676 -20.55 -23.99 40.17
C PRO A 676 -19.74 -23.13 41.13
N GLU A 677 -19.30 -23.69 42.26
CA GLU A 677 -18.48 -22.98 43.23
C GLU A 677 -16.96 -22.99 42.94
N GLU A 678 -16.51 -23.80 41.98
CA GLU A 678 -15.10 -23.85 41.56
C GLU A 678 -14.67 -22.51 40.93
N GLU A 679 -13.46 -22.04 41.26
CA GLU A 679 -12.97 -20.69 40.90
C GLU A 679 -13.04 -20.46 39.37
N LEU A 680 -12.66 -21.46 38.57
CA LEU A 680 -12.68 -21.38 37.12
C LEU A 680 -14.10 -21.33 36.54
N CYS A 681 -14.99 -22.22 37.01
CA CYS A 681 -16.39 -22.24 36.57
C CYS A 681 -17.09 -20.90 36.88
N LYS A 682 -16.94 -20.41 38.12
CA LYS A 682 -17.45 -19.08 38.52
C LYS A 682 -16.93 -17.95 37.64
N THR A 683 -15.62 -17.94 37.38
CA THR A 683 -14.99 -16.88 36.58
C THR A 683 -15.53 -16.88 35.15
N MET A 684 -15.69 -18.06 34.54
CA MET A 684 -16.26 -18.19 33.19
C MET A 684 -17.72 -17.74 33.13
N LEU A 685 -18.55 -18.15 34.09
CA LEU A 685 -19.95 -17.71 34.16
C LEU A 685 -20.06 -16.18 34.31
N SER A 686 -19.20 -15.59 35.15
CA SER A 686 -19.13 -14.14 35.32
C SER A 686 -18.71 -13.41 34.06
N ILE A 687 -17.80 -14.00 33.25
CA ILE A 687 -17.38 -13.42 31.98
C ILE A 687 -18.55 -13.36 30.99
N PHE A 688 -19.30 -14.45 30.84
CA PHE A 688 -20.45 -14.48 29.93
C PHE A 688 -21.57 -13.54 30.35
N GLU A 689 -21.82 -13.44 31.65
CA GLU A 689 -22.77 -12.47 32.20
C GLU A 689 -22.32 -11.03 31.94
N ARG A 690 -21.07 -10.68 32.29
CA ARG A 690 -20.52 -9.32 32.06
C ARG A 690 -20.42 -8.95 30.59
N GLY A 691 -20.19 -9.91 29.69
CA GLY A 691 -20.17 -9.64 28.24
C GLY A 691 -21.48 -9.06 27.72
N MET A 692 -22.61 -9.38 28.38
CA MET A 692 -23.94 -8.85 28.06
C MET A 692 -24.19 -7.44 28.64
N ASP A 693 -23.32 -6.92 29.50
CA ASP A 693 -23.39 -5.53 29.99
C ASP A 693 -22.87 -4.51 28.95
N SER A 694 -22.31 -4.99 27.83
CA SER A 694 -21.86 -4.15 26.72
C SER A 694 -23.02 -3.44 26.00
N SER A 695 -22.72 -2.39 25.24
CA SER A 695 -23.71 -1.64 24.46
C SER A 695 -24.33 -2.44 23.31
N GLY A 696 -23.73 -3.59 22.96
CA GLY A 696 -24.10 -4.46 21.87
C GLY A 696 -23.06 -5.53 21.63
N VAL A 697 -23.47 -6.65 21.01
CA VAL A 697 -22.59 -7.78 20.72
C VAL A 697 -22.49 -7.99 19.20
N LEU A 698 -21.27 -7.87 18.67
CA LEU A 698 -20.95 -8.22 17.30
C LEU A 698 -20.60 -9.70 17.26
N VAL A 699 -21.26 -10.47 16.39
CA VAL A 699 -21.10 -11.92 16.31
C VAL A 699 -20.55 -12.27 14.94
N ASN A 700 -19.50 -13.11 14.88
CA ASN A 700 -18.94 -13.61 13.64
C ASN A 700 -19.86 -14.67 13.00
N THR A 701 -21.04 -14.26 12.55
CA THR A 701 -22.03 -15.08 11.84
C THR A 701 -22.89 -14.21 10.94
N PHE A 702 -23.77 -14.81 10.15
CA PHE A 702 -24.76 -14.11 9.34
C PHE A 702 -26.16 -14.66 9.60
N GLU A 703 -27.16 -13.78 9.48
CA GLU A 703 -28.54 -14.01 9.93
C GLU A 703 -29.17 -15.31 9.36
N SER A 704 -28.93 -15.64 8.08
CA SER A 704 -29.54 -16.81 7.46
C SER A 704 -28.93 -18.14 7.91
N LEU A 705 -27.67 -18.15 8.36
CA LEU A 705 -26.99 -19.36 8.84
C LEU A 705 -27.57 -19.84 10.18
N GLU A 706 -27.75 -18.90 11.11
CA GLU A 706 -28.09 -19.20 12.52
C GLU A 706 -29.40 -18.52 12.97
N ARG A 707 -30.36 -18.36 12.05
CA ARG A 707 -31.62 -17.63 12.26
C ARG A 707 -32.31 -17.96 13.59
N ARG A 708 -32.40 -19.24 13.96
CA ARG A 708 -33.08 -19.68 15.20
C ARG A 708 -32.36 -19.16 16.46
N ALA A 709 -31.04 -19.23 16.50
CA ALA A 709 -30.25 -18.75 17.62
C ALA A 709 -30.29 -17.22 17.73
N VAL A 710 -30.17 -16.52 16.59
CA VAL A 710 -30.26 -15.06 16.52
C VAL A 710 -31.63 -14.55 16.98
N GLN A 711 -32.72 -15.19 16.54
CA GLN A 711 -34.07 -14.86 16.99
C GLN A 711 -34.25 -15.12 18.49
N ALA A 712 -33.73 -16.23 18.99
CA ALA A 712 -33.79 -16.53 20.43
C ALA A 712 -33.03 -15.47 21.24
N LEU A 713 -31.81 -15.09 20.85
CA LEU A 713 -31.02 -14.07 21.54
C LEU A 713 -31.70 -12.68 21.56
N ARG A 714 -32.52 -12.36 20.55
CA ARG A 714 -33.31 -11.11 20.50
C ARG A 714 -34.62 -11.19 21.29
N ASP A 715 -35.03 -12.38 21.72
CA ASP A 715 -36.23 -12.59 22.52
C ASP A 715 -35.92 -12.39 24.02
N THR A 716 -36.74 -11.59 24.70
CA THR A 716 -36.71 -11.41 26.16
C THR A 716 -36.83 -12.71 26.97
N LEU A 717 -37.34 -13.78 26.36
CA LEU A 717 -37.44 -15.10 26.97
C LEU A 717 -36.14 -15.92 26.90
N CYS A 718 -35.10 -15.45 26.19
CA CYS A 718 -33.79 -16.11 26.14
C CYS A 718 -33.20 -16.25 27.54
N VAL A 719 -33.15 -15.13 28.27
CA VAL A 719 -32.74 -15.08 29.67
C VAL A 719 -33.85 -14.38 30.45
N PRO A 720 -34.75 -15.16 31.09
CA PRO A 720 -35.88 -14.57 31.82
C PRO A 720 -35.43 -13.52 32.83
N GLY A 721 -35.99 -12.31 32.72
CA GLY A 721 -35.72 -11.21 33.64
C GLY A 721 -34.45 -10.40 33.35
N LYS A 722 -33.71 -10.69 32.27
CA LYS A 722 -32.56 -9.89 31.83
C LYS A 722 -32.70 -9.49 30.36
N ALA A 723 -32.45 -8.22 30.06
CA ALA A 723 -32.41 -7.76 28.67
C ALA A 723 -31.06 -8.14 28.06
N VAL A 724 -31.09 -8.84 26.92
CA VAL A 724 -29.90 -9.10 26.10
C VAL A 724 -29.62 -7.84 25.27
N PRO A 725 -28.36 -7.36 25.17
CA PRO A 725 -28.03 -6.21 24.34
C PRO A 725 -28.25 -6.51 22.85
N PRO A 726 -28.31 -5.46 21.98
CA PRO A 726 -28.45 -5.66 20.55
C PRO A 726 -27.40 -6.63 19.97
N ILE A 727 -27.86 -7.56 19.13
CA ILE A 727 -27.01 -8.58 18.49
C ILE A 727 -26.84 -8.26 17.00
N TYR A 728 -25.59 -8.04 16.59
CA TYR A 728 -25.20 -7.71 15.22
C TYR A 728 -24.42 -8.87 14.60
N CYS A 729 -25.03 -9.57 13.64
CA CYS A 729 -24.38 -10.62 12.88
C CYS A 729 -23.54 -9.97 11.77
N VAL A 730 -22.21 -9.88 11.96
CA VAL A 730 -21.31 -9.12 11.07
C VAL A 730 -20.36 -10.01 10.25
N GLY A 731 -20.55 -11.34 10.34
CA GLY A 731 -19.73 -12.33 9.65
C GLY A 731 -20.23 -12.71 8.26
N PRO A 732 -19.55 -13.63 7.56
CA PRO A 732 -18.34 -14.31 8.02
C PRO A 732 -17.09 -13.43 7.88
N LEU A 733 -16.36 -13.27 8.99
CA LEU A 733 -15.07 -12.59 9.08
C LEU A 733 -13.96 -13.65 9.01
N VAL A 734 -13.58 -14.03 7.79
CA VAL A 734 -12.56 -15.05 7.53
C VAL A 734 -11.30 -14.40 6.93
N GLY A 735 -10.12 -14.94 7.28
CA GLY A 735 -8.86 -14.50 6.68
C GLY A 735 -8.91 -14.65 5.16
N GLY A 736 -8.68 -13.57 4.42
CA GLY A 736 -8.89 -13.56 2.97
C GLY A 736 -8.02 -14.55 2.21
N GLY A 737 -8.67 -15.47 1.47
CA GLY A 737 -8.16 -16.09 0.23
C GLY A 737 -8.55 -15.27 -1.02
N GLY A 738 -8.88 -13.99 -0.84
CA GLY A 738 -9.18 -13.05 -1.91
C GLY A 738 -7.88 -12.57 -2.54
N ALA A 739 -7.75 -12.81 -3.85
CA ALA A 739 -6.70 -12.32 -4.75
C ALA A 739 -5.62 -11.48 -4.06
N ARG A 740 -4.41 -12.06 -3.94
CA ARG A 740 -3.19 -11.24 -3.87
C ARG A 740 -3.31 -10.24 -5.02
N ASN A 741 -3.63 -8.98 -4.70
CA ASN A 741 -3.41 -7.88 -5.63
C ASN A 741 -1.97 -8.05 -6.11
N GLY A 742 -1.78 -8.21 -7.43
CA GLY A 742 -0.55 -8.71 -8.05
C GLY A 742 0.68 -7.84 -7.77
N GLY A 743 1.21 -7.93 -6.55
CA GLY A 743 2.28 -7.09 -6.02
C GLY A 743 3.34 -7.85 -5.22
N ASP A 744 3.10 -9.09 -4.78
CA ASP A 744 4.12 -9.93 -4.16
C ASP A 744 4.55 -11.03 -5.12
N ALA A 745 5.50 -10.68 -6.00
CA ALA A 745 6.16 -11.62 -6.90
C ALA A 745 7.44 -12.25 -6.28
N ASP A 746 7.86 -11.81 -5.08
CA ASP A 746 9.09 -12.28 -4.43
C ASP A 746 8.86 -13.19 -3.22
N ALA A 747 7.61 -13.52 -2.87
CA ALA A 747 7.32 -14.58 -1.89
C ALA A 747 7.03 -15.89 -2.63
N GLU A 748 7.95 -16.86 -2.55
CA GLU A 748 7.73 -18.23 -3.06
C GLU A 748 6.34 -18.73 -2.62
N ARG A 749 5.54 -19.24 -3.59
CA ARG A 749 4.24 -19.82 -3.26
C ARG A 749 4.45 -21.01 -2.32
N HIS A 750 3.69 -21.04 -1.22
CA HIS A 750 3.77 -22.10 -0.21
C HIS A 750 3.66 -23.49 -0.85
N GLU A 751 4.49 -24.44 -0.42
CA GLU A 751 4.58 -25.79 -1.00
C GLU A 751 3.23 -26.51 -1.09
N CYS A 752 2.36 -26.35 -0.08
CA CYS A 752 0.99 -26.86 -0.09
C CYS A 752 0.21 -26.44 -1.34
N LEU A 753 0.31 -25.17 -1.75
CA LEU A 753 -0.43 -24.65 -2.89
C LEU A 753 0.15 -25.18 -4.20
N VAL A 754 1.47 -25.31 -4.30
CA VAL A 754 2.15 -25.89 -5.46
C VAL A 754 1.76 -27.36 -5.63
N TRP A 755 1.73 -28.13 -4.54
CA TRP A 755 1.30 -29.52 -4.58
C TRP A 755 -0.18 -29.67 -4.95
N LEU A 756 -1.04 -28.78 -4.42
CA LEU A 756 -2.47 -28.76 -4.70
C LEU A 756 -2.78 -28.43 -6.18
N ASP A 757 -2.00 -27.57 -6.84
CA ASP A 757 -2.19 -27.20 -8.25
C ASP A 757 -2.17 -28.43 -9.18
N ALA A 758 -1.38 -29.44 -8.83
CA ALA A 758 -1.20 -30.68 -9.57
C ALA A 758 -2.31 -31.73 -9.30
N GLN A 759 -3.22 -31.48 -8.36
CA GLN A 759 -4.26 -32.42 -7.98
C GLN A 759 -5.55 -32.20 -8.79
N PRO A 760 -6.33 -33.26 -9.08
CA PRO A 760 -7.65 -33.12 -9.70
C PRO A 760 -8.61 -32.27 -8.85
N GLU A 761 -9.59 -31.67 -9.52
CA GLU A 761 -10.63 -30.87 -8.86
C GLU A 761 -11.41 -31.70 -7.82
N ARG A 762 -11.66 -31.08 -6.66
CA ARG A 762 -12.39 -31.66 -5.52
C ARG A 762 -11.93 -33.07 -5.12
N SER A 763 -10.64 -33.37 -5.25
CA SER A 763 -10.07 -34.71 -5.01
C SER A 763 -9.28 -34.84 -3.70
N VAL A 764 -8.93 -33.73 -3.05
CA VAL A 764 -8.07 -33.70 -1.86
C VAL A 764 -8.89 -33.52 -0.58
N VAL A 765 -8.62 -34.35 0.41
CA VAL A 765 -9.10 -34.20 1.79
C VAL A 765 -8.08 -33.40 2.58
N PHE A 766 -8.47 -32.23 3.07
CA PHE A 766 -7.63 -31.42 3.92
C PHE A 766 -7.87 -31.78 5.39
N LEU A 767 -6.81 -32.00 6.17
CA LEU A 767 -6.88 -32.28 7.61
C LEU A 767 -6.11 -31.21 8.37
N CYS A 768 -6.82 -30.43 9.19
CA CYS A 768 -6.22 -29.45 10.08
C CYS A 768 -7.06 -29.26 11.35
N PHE A 769 -6.38 -29.33 12.50
CA PHE A 769 -7.01 -29.36 13.83
C PHE A 769 -6.81 -28.06 14.61
N GLY A 770 -6.64 -26.94 13.88
CA GLY A 770 -6.47 -25.61 14.46
C GLY A 770 -5.08 -25.37 15.05
N SER A 771 -4.86 -24.19 15.63
CA SER A 771 -3.55 -23.75 16.12
C SER A 771 -3.10 -24.42 17.41
N MET A 772 -4.02 -25.08 18.13
CA MET A 772 -3.79 -25.67 19.45
C MET A 772 -4.27 -27.13 19.54
N GLY A 773 -4.66 -27.73 18.42
CA GLY A 773 -5.00 -29.15 18.38
C GLY A 773 -3.79 -29.99 18.71
N ALA A 774 -3.98 -31.00 19.56
CA ALA A 774 -2.96 -31.97 19.91
C ALA A 774 -3.54 -33.38 19.94
N PHE A 775 -2.71 -34.36 19.57
CA PHE A 775 -3.07 -35.77 19.61
C PHE A 775 -1.98 -36.61 20.26
N SER A 776 -2.37 -37.77 20.80
CA SER A 776 -1.41 -38.80 21.20
C SER A 776 -0.71 -39.38 19.98
N ALA A 777 0.50 -39.91 20.17
CA ALA A 777 1.23 -40.58 19.08
C ALA A 777 0.45 -41.78 18.50
N GLU A 778 -0.36 -42.46 19.32
CA GLU A 778 -1.24 -43.54 18.87
C GLU A 778 -2.35 -43.03 17.95
N GLN A 779 -3.01 -41.92 18.32
CA GLN A 779 -4.06 -41.34 17.48
C GLN A 779 -3.52 -40.84 16.13
N ILE A 780 -2.30 -40.27 16.10
CA ILE A 780 -1.63 -39.88 14.86
C ILE A 780 -1.38 -41.10 13.95
N ARG A 781 -0.97 -42.24 14.52
CA ARG A 781 -0.81 -43.49 13.75
C ARG A 781 -2.14 -43.98 13.17
N GLU A 782 -3.21 -43.95 13.94
CA GLU A 782 -4.55 -44.35 13.45
C GLU A 782 -5.05 -43.45 12.31
N ILE A 783 -4.81 -42.13 12.40
CA ILE A 783 -5.12 -41.19 11.31
C ILE A 783 -4.33 -41.58 10.05
N ALA A 784 -3.03 -41.84 10.18
CA ALA A 784 -2.19 -42.24 9.05
C ALA A 784 -2.67 -43.55 8.41
N VAL A 785 -2.94 -44.58 9.22
CA VAL A 785 -3.45 -45.87 8.74
C VAL A 785 -4.80 -45.70 8.03
N GLY A 786 -5.72 -44.92 8.60
CA GLY A 786 -7.02 -44.65 7.98
C GLY A 786 -6.91 -43.89 6.66
N LEU A 787 -6.04 -42.88 6.59
CA LEU A 787 -5.77 -42.15 5.35
C LEU A 787 -5.17 -43.05 4.26
N ASP A 788 -4.19 -43.91 4.60
CA ASP A 788 -3.59 -44.85 3.64
C ASP A 788 -4.63 -45.85 3.11
N LYS A 789 -5.45 -46.41 4.00
CA LYS A 789 -6.54 -47.33 3.63
C LYS A 789 -7.63 -46.65 2.79
N SER A 790 -7.90 -45.36 3.01
CA SER A 790 -8.94 -44.63 2.27
C SER A 790 -8.66 -44.51 0.77
N ARG A 791 -7.38 -44.60 0.37
CA ARG A 791 -6.89 -44.35 -1.01
C ARG A 791 -7.22 -42.95 -1.57
N GLN A 792 -7.77 -42.05 -0.76
CA GLN A 792 -8.05 -40.68 -1.14
C GLN A 792 -6.78 -39.83 -1.13
N ARG A 793 -6.77 -38.74 -1.91
CA ARG A 793 -5.70 -37.75 -1.81
C ARG A 793 -5.89 -36.93 -0.54
N PHE A 794 -4.81 -36.58 0.13
CA PHE A 794 -4.89 -35.81 1.36
C PHE A 794 -3.78 -34.78 1.51
N LEU A 795 -4.11 -33.66 2.13
CA LEU A 795 -3.17 -32.70 2.67
C LEU A 795 -3.37 -32.67 4.18
N TRP A 796 -2.36 -33.05 4.95
CA TRP A 796 -2.47 -33.16 6.40
C TRP A 796 -1.47 -32.28 7.12
N VAL A 797 -1.98 -31.32 7.90
CA VAL A 797 -1.19 -30.58 8.88
C VAL A 797 -1.13 -31.40 10.15
N VAL A 798 0.04 -31.96 10.45
CA VAL A 798 0.22 -32.79 11.64
C VAL A 798 0.19 -31.87 12.87
N PRO A 799 -0.77 -32.08 13.80
CA PRO A 799 -0.87 -31.28 15.00
C PRO A 799 0.29 -31.59 15.96
N MET A 800 0.42 -30.77 17.00
CA MET A 800 1.43 -30.99 18.04
C MET A 800 1.18 -32.32 18.77
N THR A 801 2.25 -32.94 19.28
CA THR A 801 2.14 -34.15 20.09
C THR A 801 2.13 -33.83 21.58
N ALA A 802 1.28 -34.54 22.32
CA ALA A 802 1.18 -34.40 23.77
C ALA A 802 1.45 -35.74 24.46
N ALA A 803 2.27 -35.72 25.52
CA ALA A 803 2.37 -36.87 26.43
C ALA A 803 1.07 -37.05 27.24
N ASN A 804 0.38 -35.94 27.56
CA ASN A 804 -0.95 -35.92 28.13
C ASN A 804 -1.75 -34.78 27.47
N VAL A 805 -2.73 -35.12 26.62
CA VAL A 805 -3.56 -34.15 25.88
C VAL A 805 -4.45 -33.33 26.83
N ASP A 806 -4.74 -33.86 28.02
CA ASP A 806 -5.61 -33.23 29.02
C ASP A 806 -4.86 -32.32 29.99
N ASP A 807 -3.53 -32.18 29.90
CA ASP A 807 -2.77 -31.29 30.80
C ASP A 807 -2.99 -29.81 30.42
N PRO A 808 -3.65 -29.00 31.26
CA PRO A 808 -3.89 -27.59 30.97
C PRO A 808 -2.59 -26.78 30.81
N LYS A 809 -1.47 -27.29 31.34
CA LYS A 809 -0.15 -26.64 31.21
C LYS A 809 0.42 -26.74 29.79
N MET A 810 -0.16 -27.55 28.91
CA MET A 810 0.19 -27.57 27.50
C MET A 810 0.02 -26.21 26.80
N LEU A 811 -0.95 -25.41 27.25
CA LEU A 811 -1.19 -24.04 26.74
C LEU A 811 0.01 -23.10 26.93
N LEU A 812 0.96 -23.48 27.80
CA LEU A 812 2.07 -22.65 28.29
C LEU A 812 3.43 -23.07 27.72
N GLN A 813 3.52 -24.24 27.09
CA GLN A 813 4.78 -24.84 26.67
C GLN A 813 4.99 -24.61 25.16
N GLY A 814 6.11 -24.01 24.79
CA GLY A 814 6.56 -23.99 23.39
C GLY A 814 7.00 -25.40 23.02
N GLN A 815 6.15 -26.15 22.32
CA GLN A 815 6.48 -27.49 21.88
C GLN A 815 7.31 -27.47 20.59
N SER A 816 8.29 -28.36 20.50
CA SER A 816 9.08 -28.60 19.29
C SER A 816 8.23 -29.25 18.20
N GLU A 817 8.59 -29.02 16.94
CA GLU A 817 7.91 -29.66 15.81
C GLU A 817 7.83 -31.19 15.98
N PRO A 818 6.73 -31.83 15.58
CA PRO A 818 6.59 -33.27 15.69
C PRO A 818 7.58 -33.97 14.75
N ASP A 819 8.32 -34.95 15.28
CA ASP A 819 9.14 -35.86 14.48
C ASP A 819 8.22 -36.80 13.69
N ILE A 820 7.90 -36.39 12.46
CA ILE A 820 6.98 -37.11 11.57
C ILE A 820 7.49 -38.53 11.29
N ASP A 821 8.80 -38.71 11.09
CA ASP A 821 9.39 -40.00 10.74
C ASP A 821 9.26 -41.01 11.88
N ALA A 822 9.32 -40.55 13.14
CA ALA A 822 9.10 -41.38 14.32
C ALA A 822 7.62 -41.67 14.63
N LEU A 823 6.71 -40.79 14.20
CA LEU A 823 5.27 -40.88 14.53
C LEU A 823 4.47 -41.68 13.51
N LEU A 824 4.81 -41.58 12.22
CA LEU A 824 4.04 -42.23 11.16
C LEU A 824 4.42 -43.71 10.99
N PRO A 825 3.51 -44.56 10.47
CA PRO A 825 3.85 -45.95 10.16
C PRO A 825 5.04 -46.06 9.22
N GLU A 826 5.84 -47.12 9.35
CA GLU A 826 7.05 -47.35 8.55
C GLU A 826 6.75 -47.15 7.05
N ARG A 827 7.58 -46.36 6.34
CA ARG A 827 7.46 -46.03 4.91
C ARG A 827 6.13 -45.37 4.49
N PHE A 828 5.36 -44.79 5.41
CA PHE A 828 4.09 -44.14 5.08
C PHE A 828 4.23 -43.00 4.07
N LEU A 829 5.21 -42.09 4.29
CA LEU A 829 5.46 -40.97 3.37
C LEU A 829 5.86 -41.48 1.97
N GLU A 830 6.71 -42.50 1.88
CA GLU A 830 7.08 -43.12 0.60
C GLU A 830 5.89 -43.75 -0.12
N ARG A 831 5.03 -44.47 0.62
CA ARG A 831 3.86 -45.17 0.07
C ARG A 831 2.73 -44.23 -0.36
N THR A 832 2.68 -43.02 0.18
CA THR A 832 1.61 -42.06 -0.07
C THR A 832 2.06 -40.85 -0.89
N LYS A 833 3.34 -40.71 -1.23
CA LYS A 833 3.92 -39.55 -1.93
C LYS A 833 3.20 -39.09 -3.21
N ASP A 834 2.49 -40.00 -3.88
CA ASP A 834 1.73 -39.73 -5.10
C ASP A 834 0.33 -39.15 -4.84
N ARG A 835 -0.18 -39.27 -3.61
CA ARG A 835 -1.54 -38.85 -3.22
C ARG A 835 -1.62 -38.04 -1.92
N GLY A 836 -0.57 -38.00 -1.12
CA GLY A 836 -0.54 -37.37 0.20
C GLY A 836 0.57 -36.35 0.32
N LEU A 837 0.26 -35.20 0.90
CA LEU A 837 1.26 -34.24 1.41
C LEU A 837 1.05 -34.05 2.91
N VAL A 838 2.14 -34.14 3.67
CA VAL A 838 2.15 -33.98 5.13
C VAL A 838 3.06 -32.80 5.47
N VAL A 839 2.56 -31.85 6.25
CA VAL A 839 3.31 -30.67 6.70
C VAL A 839 3.25 -30.54 8.23
N THR A 840 4.29 -30.00 8.84
CA THR A 840 4.35 -29.73 10.28
C THR A 840 3.77 -28.36 10.62
N SER A 841 3.05 -28.27 11.74
CA SER A 841 2.72 -27.04 12.46
C SER A 841 1.75 -26.04 11.80
N TRP A 842 1.86 -25.75 10.50
CA TRP A 842 1.07 -24.70 9.85
C TRP A 842 0.90 -24.92 8.34
N ALA A 843 -0.24 -24.48 7.81
CA ALA A 843 -0.49 -24.33 6.37
C ALA A 843 -1.34 -23.07 6.13
N PRO A 844 -1.32 -22.48 4.92
CA PRO A 844 -2.21 -21.38 4.55
C PRO A 844 -3.65 -21.88 4.39
N GLN A 845 -4.32 -22.17 5.51
CA GLN A 845 -5.59 -22.90 5.57
C GLN A 845 -6.69 -22.28 4.70
N ALA A 846 -6.86 -20.95 4.74
CA ALA A 846 -7.86 -20.27 3.92
C ALA A 846 -7.62 -20.48 2.42
N ASP A 847 -6.37 -20.39 1.96
CA ASP A 847 -6.01 -20.61 0.55
C ASP A 847 -6.17 -22.08 0.16
N VAL A 848 -5.78 -23.01 1.03
CA VAL A 848 -5.97 -24.45 0.85
C VAL A 848 -7.44 -24.79 0.69
N LEU A 849 -8.31 -24.26 1.57
CA LEU A 849 -9.75 -24.51 1.51
C LEU A 849 -10.38 -23.93 0.24
N ASN A 850 -9.96 -22.74 -0.19
CA ASN A 850 -10.44 -22.11 -1.43
C ASN A 850 -9.84 -22.71 -2.71
N HIS A 851 -8.83 -23.58 -2.59
CA HIS A 851 -8.21 -24.21 -3.75
C HIS A 851 -9.15 -25.20 -4.45
N ARG A 852 -9.19 -25.17 -5.78
CA ARG A 852 -10.07 -26.03 -6.62
C ARG A 852 -9.96 -27.53 -6.30
N ALA A 853 -8.79 -28.00 -5.89
CA ALA A 853 -8.53 -29.39 -5.60
C ALA A 853 -9.14 -29.87 -4.28
N THR A 854 -9.47 -28.97 -3.35
CA THR A 854 -9.96 -29.33 -2.01
C THR A 854 -11.41 -29.80 -2.07
N GLY A 855 -11.63 -31.07 -1.73
CA GLY A 855 -12.91 -31.77 -1.83
C GLY A 855 -13.63 -31.99 -0.49
N ALA A 856 -12.90 -32.04 0.62
CA ALA A 856 -13.45 -32.18 1.98
C ALA A 856 -12.47 -31.65 3.03
N PHE A 857 -12.97 -31.32 4.22
CA PHE A 857 -12.18 -30.77 5.32
C PHE A 857 -12.42 -31.55 6.63
N VAL A 858 -11.39 -32.18 7.18
CA VAL A 858 -11.41 -32.74 8.54
C VAL A 858 -10.95 -31.67 9.49
N THR A 859 -11.85 -31.28 10.40
CA THR A 859 -11.68 -30.10 11.24
C THR A 859 -12.02 -30.37 12.69
N HIS A 860 -11.24 -29.73 13.57
CA HIS A 860 -11.56 -29.61 14.98
C HIS A 860 -12.82 -28.79 15.32
N CYS A 861 -13.55 -28.28 14.33
CA CYS A 861 -14.79 -27.51 14.53
C CYS A 861 -14.61 -26.18 15.28
N GLY A 862 -13.39 -25.64 15.33
CA GLY A 862 -13.18 -24.26 15.77
C GLY A 862 -13.92 -23.29 14.84
N TRP A 863 -14.58 -22.28 15.39
CA TRP A 863 -15.55 -21.50 14.62
C TRP A 863 -14.96 -20.78 13.40
N ASN A 864 -13.72 -20.27 13.50
CA ASN A 864 -13.02 -19.69 12.35
C ASN A 864 -12.81 -20.71 11.22
N SER A 865 -12.36 -21.92 11.55
CA SER A 865 -12.22 -23.01 10.57
C SER A 865 -13.55 -23.43 9.98
N THR A 866 -14.62 -23.43 10.78
CA THR A 866 -15.98 -23.67 10.29
C THR A 866 -16.40 -22.61 9.28
N MET A 867 -16.12 -21.34 9.54
CA MET A 867 -16.43 -20.25 8.62
C MET A 867 -15.57 -20.29 7.35
N GLU A 868 -14.29 -20.62 7.45
CA GLU A 868 -13.41 -20.80 6.28
C GLU A 868 -13.88 -21.98 5.41
N GLY A 869 -14.24 -23.12 6.01
CA GLY A 869 -14.78 -24.26 5.28
C GLY A 869 -16.11 -23.95 4.60
N LEU A 870 -17.01 -23.24 5.30
CA LEU A 870 -18.31 -22.83 4.79
C LEU A 870 -18.18 -21.84 3.63
N THR A 871 -17.36 -20.80 3.78
CA THR A 871 -17.12 -19.80 2.71
C THR A 871 -16.37 -20.38 1.51
N ALA A 872 -15.56 -21.42 1.71
CA ALA A 872 -14.93 -22.17 0.62
C ALA A 872 -15.89 -23.15 -0.09
N GLY A 873 -17.05 -23.47 0.49
CA GLY A 873 -17.98 -24.44 -0.08
C GLY A 873 -17.52 -25.89 0.13
N VAL A 874 -16.80 -26.19 1.22
CA VAL A 874 -16.16 -27.49 1.47
C VAL A 874 -16.90 -28.27 2.58
N PRO A 875 -17.36 -29.51 2.32
CA PRO A 875 -18.01 -30.33 3.35
C PRO A 875 -17.04 -30.75 4.45
N MET A 876 -17.54 -30.84 5.69
CA MET A 876 -16.69 -31.03 6.87
C MET A 876 -16.88 -32.37 7.60
N LEU A 877 -15.78 -33.03 7.94
CA LEU A 877 -15.73 -34.12 8.93
C LEU A 877 -15.39 -33.51 10.29
N CYS A 878 -16.34 -33.56 11.20
CA CYS A 878 -16.32 -32.86 12.48
C CYS A 878 -15.66 -33.72 13.56
N TRP A 879 -14.52 -33.26 14.07
CA TRP A 879 -13.69 -33.95 15.05
C TRP A 879 -13.24 -33.00 16.17
N PRO A 880 -14.15 -32.57 17.06
CA PRO A 880 -13.88 -31.53 18.06
C PRO A 880 -12.89 -31.98 19.13
N LEU A 881 -12.09 -31.04 19.65
CA LEU A 881 -11.00 -31.31 20.60
C LEU A 881 -11.11 -30.51 21.91
N TYR A 882 -11.35 -29.20 21.85
CA TYR A 882 -11.32 -28.29 23.00
C TYR A 882 -12.34 -27.14 22.88
N ALA A 883 -12.40 -26.25 23.87
CA ALA A 883 -13.29 -25.08 23.91
C ALA A 883 -14.76 -25.44 23.62
N GLU A 884 -15.46 -24.64 22.81
CA GLU A 884 -16.86 -24.86 22.43
C GLU A 884 -17.04 -25.79 21.22
N GLN A 885 -15.97 -26.44 20.76
CA GLN A 885 -15.98 -27.21 19.49
C GLN A 885 -16.98 -28.37 19.50
N LYS A 886 -17.21 -29.02 20.64
CA LYS A 886 -18.22 -30.08 20.77
C LYS A 886 -19.64 -29.54 20.56
N MET A 887 -19.91 -28.30 20.99
CA MET A 887 -21.16 -27.59 20.70
C MET A 887 -21.24 -27.24 19.21
N ASN A 888 -20.17 -26.64 18.66
CA ASN A 888 -20.09 -26.30 17.24
C ASN A 888 -20.37 -27.52 16.34
N LYS A 889 -19.83 -28.70 16.70
CA LYS A 889 -20.13 -29.94 15.99
C LYS A 889 -21.63 -30.19 15.92
N VAL A 890 -22.35 -30.13 17.04
CA VAL A 890 -23.82 -30.35 17.07
C VAL A 890 -24.51 -29.34 16.16
N PHE A 891 -24.13 -28.07 16.22
CA PHE A 891 -24.72 -27.03 15.37
C PHE A 891 -24.42 -27.24 13.89
N MET A 892 -23.21 -27.70 13.55
CA MET A 892 -22.80 -27.99 12.17
C MET A 892 -23.52 -29.22 11.61
N THR A 893 -23.69 -30.29 12.41
CA THR A 893 -24.28 -31.55 11.96
C THR A 893 -25.82 -31.54 12.00
N GLU A 894 -26.42 -31.02 13.07
CA GLU A 894 -27.87 -31.04 13.29
C GLU A 894 -28.56 -29.73 12.87
N GLY A 895 -27.89 -28.58 13.04
CA GLY A 895 -28.46 -27.27 12.75
C GLY A 895 -28.26 -26.84 11.29
N MET A 896 -27.00 -26.72 10.86
CA MET A 896 -26.62 -26.21 9.55
C MET A 896 -26.60 -27.29 8.48
N GLY A 897 -26.34 -28.54 8.88
CA GLY A 897 -26.24 -29.70 7.99
C GLY A 897 -25.02 -29.66 7.06
N VAL A 898 -23.92 -29.03 7.50
CA VAL A 898 -22.70 -28.76 6.71
C VAL A 898 -21.55 -29.72 7.00
N GLY A 899 -21.73 -30.62 7.96
CA GLY A 899 -20.73 -31.63 8.28
C GLY A 899 -21.32 -32.92 8.83
N MET A 900 -20.45 -33.90 9.03
CA MET A 900 -20.75 -35.17 9.69
C MET A 900 -19.73 -35.46 10.79
N GLU A 901 -20.14 -36.10 11.88
CA GLU A 901 -19.25 -36.43 12.99
C GLU A 901 -18.28 -37.57 12.66
N MET A 902 -17.10 -37.54 13.27
CA MET A 902 -16.11 -38.64 13.31
C MET A 902 -16.29 -39.47 14.58
N GLN A 903 -16.81 -40.70 14.51
CA GLN A 903 -17.13 -41.47 15.71
C GLN A 903 -15.88 -41.79 16.56
N GLY A 904 -16.01 -41.70 17.90
CA GLY A 904 -14.93 -41.95 18.86
C GLY A 904 -14.22 -40.68 19.36
N TYR A 905 -14.53 -39.50 18.80
CA TYR A 905 -13.97 -38.22 19.26
C TYR A 905 -14.31 -37.93 20.74
N ASP A 906 -15.50 -38.34 21.17
CA ASP A 906 -16.05 -38.16 22.51
C ASP A 906 -15.40 -39.08 23.54
N THR A 907 -14.99 -40.28 23.11
CA THR A 907 -14.18 -41.21 23.90
C THR A 907 -12.67 -40.92 23.84
N GLY A 908 -12.26 -39.86 23.13
CA GLY A 908 -10.86 -39.44 22.99
C GLY A 908 -10.02 -40.28 22.01
N PHE A 909 -10.63 -41.21 21.27
CA PHE A 909 -9.91 -42.10 20.37
C PHE A 909 -10.75 -42.51 19.15
N VAL A 910 -10.30 -42.14 17.95
CA VAL A 910 -10.91 -42.49 16.67
C VAL A 910 -10.05 -43.49 15.95
N LYS A 911 -10.64 -44.64 15.64
CA LYS A 911 -9.96 -45.76 14.96
C LYS A 911 -9.71 -45.46 13.48
N ALA A 912 -8.67 -46.07 12.93
CA ALA A 912 -8.31 -45.99 11.52
C ALA A 912 -9.47 -46.41 10.60
N GLU A 913 -10.28 -47.41 11.00
CA GLU A 913 -11.46 -47.84 10.24
C GLU A 913 -12.52 -46.74 10.12
N GLU A 914 -12.69 -45.90 11.15
CA GLU A 914 -13.63 -44.79 11.10
C GLU A 914 -13.09 -43.65 10.24
N VAL A 915 -11.78 -43.34 10.34
CA VAL A 915 -11.11 -42.38 9.45
C VAL A 915 -11.26 -42.78 8.00
N GLU A 916 -10.92 -44.04 7.66
CA GLU A 916 -11.10 -44.59 6.31
C GLU A 916 -12.55 -44.44 5.84
N LYS A 917 -13.49 -44.93 6.65
CA LYS A 917 -14.92 -44.96 6.32
C LYS A 917 -15.47 -43.57 6.08
N LYS A 918 -15.21 -42.60 6.97
CA LYS A 918 -15.76 -41.24 6.86
C LYS A 918 -15.11 -40.44 5.73
N VAL A 919 -13.81 -40.61 5.51
CA VAL A 919 -13.11 -40.01 4.36
C VAL A 919 -13.70 -40.52 3.05
N ARG A 920 -13.89 -41.84 2.91
CA ARG A 920 -14.52 -42.40 1.71
C ARG A 920 -15.99 -41.99 1.60
N LEU A 921 -16.72 -41.95 2.70
CA LEU A 921 -18.13 -41.54 2.71
C LEU A 921 -18.30 -40.10 2.20
N VAL A 922 -17.50 -39.13 2.66
CA VAL A 922 -17.63 -37.73 2.21
C VAL A 922 -17.14 -37.53 0.77
N MET A 923 -16.20 -38.34 0.30
CA MET A 923 -15.63 -38.20 -1.05
C MET A 923 -16.40 -38.95 -2.14
N GLU A 924 -16.85 -40.18 -1.86
CA GLU A 924 -17.34 -41.14 -2.86
C GLU A 924 -18.86 -41.33 -2.84
N SER A 925 -19.54 -41.09 -1.71
CA SER A 925 -20.95 -41.48 -1.54
C SER A 925 -21.96 -40.38 -1.90
N ASP A 926 -23.22 -40.77 -2.05
CA ASP A 926 -24.32 -39.81 -2.23
C ASP A 926 -24.56 -38.93 -1.00
N VAL A 927 -24.25 -39.43 0.21
CA VAL A 927 -24.27 -38.62 1.45
C VAL A 927 -23.23 -37.49 1.34
N GLY A 928 -22.04 -37.79 0.80
CA GLY A 928 -21.01 -36.79 0.53
C GLY A 928 -21.45 -35.75 -0.50
N LYS A 929 -22.12 -36.17 -1.57
CA LYS A 929 -22.71 -35.25 -2.57
C LYS A 929 -23.76 -34.34 -1.97
N GLU A 930 -24.65 -34.87 -1.12
CA GLU A 930 -25.67 -34.08 -0.44
C GLU A 930 -25.05 -33.00 0.47
N LEU A 931 -24.01 -33.36 1.23
CA LEU A 931 -23.26 -32.39 2.02
C LEU A 931 -22.62 -31.30 1.15
N LYS A 932 -22.00 -31.66 0.02
CA LYS A 932 -21.44 -30.69 -0.93
C LYS A 932 -22.50 -29.71 -1.43
N THR A 933 -23.70 -30.19 -1.77
CA THR A 933 -24.84 -29.33 -2.16
C THR A 933 -25.24 -28.37 -1.05
N ARG A 934 -25.33 -28.87 0.20
CA ARG A 934 -25.69 -28.02 1.35
C ARG A 934 -24.63 -26.95 1.63
N VAL A 935 -23.34 -27.29 1.63
CA VAL A 935 -22.29 -26.30 1.88
C VAL A 935 -22.19 -25.29 0.73
N ALA A 936 -22.41 -25.71 -0.53
CA ALA A 936 -22.50 -24.77 -1.65
C ALA A 936 -23.62 -23.74 -1.46
N ALA A 937 -24.82 -24.17 -1.04
CA ALA A 937 -25.91 -23.24 -0.72
C ALA A 937 -25.55 -22.29 0.42
N ARG A 938 -24.87 -22.78 1.48
CA ARG A 938 -24.42 -21.92 2.59
C ARG A 938 -23.32 -20.93 2.17
N LYS A 939 -22.46 -21.31 1.24
CA LYS A 939 -21.48 -20.41 0.63
C LYS A 939 -22.18 -19.26 -0.10
N GLU A 940 -23.20 -19.55 -0.92
CA GLU A 940 -23.98 -18.52 -1.62
C GLU A 940 -24.67 -17.56 -0.64
N GLU A 941 -25.24 -18.08 0.45
CA GLU A 941 -25.82 -17.26 1.52
C GLU A 941 -24.78 -16.37 2.21
N ALA A 942 -23.58 -16.90 2.48
CA ALA A 942 -22.47 -16.13 3.05
C ALA A 942 -22.03 -14.99 2.12
N GLU A 943 -21.90 -15.26 0.81
CA GLU A 943 -21.60 -14.25 -0.20
C GLU A 943 -22.70 -13.17 -0.26
N ALA A 944 -23.97 -13.58 -0.21
CA ALA A 944 -25.10 -12.66 -0.19
C ALA A 944 -25.14 -11.77 1.07
N ALA A 945 -24.72 -12.30 2.23
CA ALA A 945 -24.68 -11.55 3.47
C ALA A 945 -23.64 -10.41 3.47
N LEU A 946 -22.52 -10.60 2.74
CA LEU A 946 -21.41 -9.64 2.66
C LEU A 946 -21.55 -8.60 1.53
N LYS A 947 -22.39 -8.85 0.52
CA LYS A 947 -22.68 -7.90 -0.57
C LYS A 947 -23.29 -6.60 -0.04
N ASP A 948 -23.24 -5.54 -0.85
CA ASP A 948 -23.88 -4.26 -0.52
C ASP A 948 -25.39 -4.45 -0.26
N GLY A 949 -25.85 -3.99 0.90
CA GLY A 949 -27.22 -4.22 1.38
C GLY A 949 -27.50 -5.63 1.93
N GLY A 950 -26.51 -6.52 1.92
CA GLY A 950 -26.57 -7.85 2.54
C GLY A 950 -26.76 -7.77 4.07
N SER A 951 -27.19 -8.87 4.68
CA SER A 951 -27.59 -8.90 6.10
C SER A 951 -26.46 -8.51 7.05
N SER A 952 -25.22 -8.89 6.77
CA SER A 952 -24.07 -8.56 7.63
C SER A 952 -23.62 -7.13 7.47
N GLN A 953 -23.64 -6.60 6.24
CA GLN A 953 -23.43 -5.18 5.99
C GLN A 953 -24.52 -4.33 6.66
N ALA A 954 -25.79 -4.74 6.57
CA ALA A 954 -26.91 -4.06 7.20
C ALA A 954 -26.80 -4.08 8.73
N ALA A 955 -26.44 -5.23 9.32
CA ALA A 955 -26.21 -5.33 10.76
C ALA A 955 -25.05 -4.43 11.23
N PHE A 956 -23.96 -4.34 10.44
CA PHE A 956 -22.85 -3.45 10.75
C PHE A 956 -23.24 -1.96 10.63
N VAL A 957 -24.05 -1.59 9.63
CA VAL A 957 -24.61 -0.23 9.51
C VAL A 957 -25.50 0.10 10.71
N GLN A 958 -26.37 -0.83 11.11
CA GLN A 958 -27.22 -0.65 12.29
C GLN A 958 -26.38 -0.45 13.54
N PHE A 959 -25.34 -1.26 13.73
CA PHE A 959 -24.37 -1.09 14.80
C PHE A 959 -23.77 0.33 14.83
N LEU A 960 -23.29 0.84 13.68
CA LEU A 960 -22.73 2.20 13.62
C LEU A 960 -23.77 3.27 13.97
N SER A 961 -25.00 3.14 13.47
CA SER A 961 -26.10 4.06 13.80
C SER A 961 -26.44 4.04 15.30
N ASP A 962 -26.43 2.87 15.93
CA ASP A 962 -26.70 2.73 17.36
C ASP A 962 -25.59 3.38 18.22
N VAL A 963 -24.33 3.34 17.75
CA VAL A 963 -23.23 4.07 18.42
C VAL A 963 -23.45 5.58 18.37
N GLU A 964 -23.88 6.12 17.22
CA GLU A 964 -24.13 7.54 17.03
C GLU A 964 -25.31 8.04 17.88
N ASN A 965 -26.41 7.29 17.90
CA ASN A 965 -27.60 7.63 18.69
C ASN A 965 -27.30 7.70 20.20
N ARG A 966 -26.54 6.73 20.73
CA ARG A 966 -26.15 6.72 22.15
C ARG A 966 -25.33 7.95 22.55
N LYS A 967 -24.40 8.39 21.68
CA LYS A 967 -23.62 9.62 21.93
C LYS A 967 -24.49 10.87 21.99
N ASN A 968 -25.62 10.89 21.26
CA ASN A 968 -26.55 12.00 21.29
C ASN A 968 -27.40 11.98 22.57
N ASP A 969 -27.85 10.82 23.04
CA ASP A 969 -28.59 10.69 24.30
C ASP A 969 -27.75 11.07 25.53
N ASP A 970 -26.46 10.72 25.55
CA ASP A 970 -25.53 11.13 26.61
C ASP A 970 -25.25 12.65 26.59
N ARG A 971 -25.28 13.30 25.41
CA ARG A 971 -25.17 14.76 25.28
C ARG A 971 -26.43 15.49 25.72
N VAL A 972 -27.61 14.96 25.43
CA VAL A 972 -28.90 15.54 25.82
C VAL A 972 -29.10 15.41 27.34
N SER A 973 -28.73 14.28 27.95
CA SER A 973 -28.83 14.09 29.40
C SER A 973 -27.91 15.02 30.21
N LEU A 974 -26.71 15.33 29.70
CA LEU A 974 -25.80 16.33 30.30
C LEU A 974 -26.30 17.78 30.16
N SER A 975 -27.19 18.07 29.21
CA SER A 975 -27.79 19.41 29.02
C SER A 975 -29.04 19.67 29.88
N CYS A 976 -29.57 18.64 30.54
CA CYS A 976 -30.79 18.69 31.34
C CYS A 976 -30.51 18.59 32.86
N VAL A 977 -29.47 19.26 33.36
CA VAL A 977 -29.29 19.49 34.80
C VAL A 977 -29.97 20.82 35.18
N PRO A 978 -31.03 20.84 36.01
CA PRO A 978 -31.64 22.09 36.43
C PRO A 978 -30.66 22.86 37.32
N LEU A 979 -30.35 24.10 36.94
CA LEU A 979 -29.69 25.07 37.82
C LEU A 979 -30.57 25.29 39.06
N VAL A 980 -30.27 24.61 40.15
CA VAL A 980 -30.76 24.99 41.48
C VAL A 980 -29.96 26.22 41.91
N ILE A 981 -30.50 27.40 41.62
CA ILE A 981 -29.99 28.68 42.10
C ILE A 981 -30.23 28.73 43.61
N ILE A 982 -29.18 28.49 44.40
CA ILE A 982 -29.16 28.77 45.84
C ILE A 982 -29.01 30.29 45.99
N SER A 983 -30.10 30.98 46.31
CA SER A 983 -30.08 32.39 46.74
C SER A 983 -29.33 32.51 48.07
N ARG A 984 -28.15 33.14 48.05
CA ARG A 984 -27.49 33.63 49.26
C ARG A 984 -27.81 35.12 49.41
N HIS A 985 -28.66 35.44 50.39
CA HIS A 985 -28.72 36.78 50.96
C HIS A 985 -27.40 37.09 51.68
N SER A 986 -26.74 38.15 51.24
CA SER A 986 -25.67 38.83 51.99
C SER A 986 -26.20 40.18 52.49
N HIS A 987 -26.54 40.23 53.78
CA HIS A 987 -26.46 41.45 54.57
C HIS A 987 -24.99 41.83 54.75
N VAL A 988 -24.60 43.06 54.40
CA VAL A 988 -23.61 43.85 55.16
C VAL A 988 -23.95 45.33 55.02
N GLU A 989 -23.91 46.00 56.17
CA GLU A 989 -24.14 47.42 56.45
C GLU A 989 -23.23 48.38 55.67
N LYS A 990 -23.80 49.36 54.96
CA LYS A 990 -23.85 50.80 55.31
C LYS A 990 -24.38 51.61 54.14
#